data_AF-A0AA48RCS4-F1
#
_entry.id   AF-A0AA48RCS4-F1
#
_cell.length_a   1.000
_cell.length_b   1.000
_cell.length_c   1.000
_cell.angle_alpha   90.00
_cell.angle_beta   90.00
_cell.angle_gamma   90.00
#
_symmetry.space_group_name_H-M   'P 1'
#
loop_
_entity.id
_entity.type
_entity.pdbx_description
1 polymer ?
#
loop_
_entity_poly.entity_id
_entity_poly.type
_entity_poly.pdbx_seq_one_letter_code
_entity_poly.pdbx_strand_id
1 'polypeptide(L)'
;MRKTIQIMACGLLASVLFAPVTARASEVPYEDIGKHWAKAAIVRGVKAGLFAAGAGIDRFYPEREMSRAEFLALMDRLYELGQLHLYPLTFLSEHEAYGFGEGFDEPYLPYADVDRLTWMYDPILRVSVLLERLYGPGAIQQVFPGKELHPNQPITREEAAKLLQMYTMGTDGEQAWQNISKTGWMDGRPEQKLKRGEAAVVADRLLASMQGDLLLPLLDYNGQKFPAIPEIQELFPMFAAYTNQLTKDEETFVQAVEAIRNHEDSEETFADLERLAGSTFDNQVGVHYYLSWNSGTTLADNLDQAFLAIDAYFADKIILPDTLRLLCANVYDIAVQMGAEDPAVYGQILERLGSYEPKVRQGSEEWQSLAVYLAALEVKSGKTEAALARYRSFADKKTEALLNAVYYLVETNRLDEAEKLLASPDISDAADAVQQLAQLLSQELAVLRQQPSLITDLAHTFKRMDNKDGYIARGEAVLRGFLLKYTQEVDQRERIGHTSGIFQSPQQLVLDKWESYTDLRKKLHYERDVERGVWEKSSIGEADFLYEWVPELSVAERAKLLHARYFKQSLGRYDVITEWIPGPALVEQVKNRSFKAGKVKQIPVFMNKYYIDRDTDLLVQRVWRYEEIYDTEEYVAFAGKETYSFPYEVHVRIPDEAVKGATR
;
A
#
# COMPACT_ATOMS: atom_id res chain seq x y z
N MET A 1 32.78 16.13 -10.12
CA MET A 1 33.41 14.97 -10.80
C MET A 1 32.37 14.37 -11.73
N ARG A 2 32.67 14.42 -13.04
CA ARG A 2 31.82 14.10 -14.19
C ARG A 2 32.17 12.69 -14.69
N LYS A 3 31.15 11.93 -15.13
CA LYS A 3 31.20 10.54 -15.68
C LYS A 3 31.44 9.52 -14.56
N THR A 4 30.59 8.53 -14.28
CA THR A 4 29.78 7.65 -15.12
C THR A 4 28.83 6.92 -14.16
N ILE A 5 27.53 7.18 -14.19
CA ILE A 5 26.50 6.30 -13.61
C ILE A 5 25.27 6.40 -14.52
N GLN A 6 25.33 5.65 -15.61
CA GLN A 6 24.15 5.16 -16.32
C GLN A 6 24.04 3.68 -15.93
N ILE A 7 22.82 3.25 -15.61
CA ILE A 7 22.39 1.85 -15.45
C ILE A 7 22.80 1.21 -14.12
N MET A 8 21.91 1.32 -13.12
CA MET A 8 21.55 0.23 -12.21
C MET A 8 20.19 0.55 -11.56
N ALA A 9 19.17 0.63 -12.42
CA ALA A 9 17.84 0.16 -12.07
C ALA A 9 17.84 -1.34 -12.43
N CYS A 10 17.24 -2.17 -11.58
CA CYS A 10 17.29 -3.65 -11.58
C CYS A 10 18.54 -4.26 -10.92
N GLY A 11 18.37 -4.81 -9.72
CA GLY A 11 19.33 -5.77 -9.17
C GLY A 11 19.56 -5.68 -7.67
N LEU A 12 18.50 -5.85 -6.85
CA LEU A 12 18.63 -6.40 -5.50
C LEU A 12 17.27 -6.90 -4.98
N LEU A 13 16.56 -7.66 -5.82
CA LEU A 13 15.78 -8.79 -5.30
C LEU A 13 16.82 -9.87 -5.01
N ALA A 14 17.33 -9.89 -3.78
CA ALA A 14 18.03 -11.05 -3.27
C ALA A 14 17.02 -12.21 -3.25
N SER A 15 16.99 -12.96 -4.34
CA SER A 15 16.42 -14.30 -4.40
C SER A 15 17.18 -15.16 -3.40
N VAL A 16 16.69 -15.16 -2.15
CA VAL A 16 16.92 -16.28 -1.25
C VAL A 16 16.29 -17.47 -1.95
N LEU A 17 17.15 -18.29 -2.55
CA LEU A 17 16.85 -19.64 -2.98
C LEU A 17 16.35 -20.43 -1.76
N PHE A 18 15.07 -20.29 -1.43
CA PHE A 18 14.36 -21.36 -0.76
C PHE A 18 14.29 -22.48 -1.78
N ALA A 19 15.21 -23.44 -1.69
CA ALA A 19 14.99 -24.75 -2.29
C ALA A 19 13.56 -25.18 -1.91
N PRO A 20 12.71 -25.59 -2.86
CA PRO A 20 11.42 -26.15 -2.52
C PRO A 20 11.72 -27.46 -1.79
N VAL A 21 11.73 -27.39 -0.47
CA VAL A 21 11.53 -28.59 0.34
C VAL A 21 10.14 -29.04 -0.07
N THR A 22 10.10 -30.05 -0.94
CA THR A 22 8.91 -30.87 -1.16
C THR A 22 8.65 -31.62 0.14
N ALA A 23 8.16 -30.88 1.13
CA ALA A 23 7.57 -31.44 2.30
C ALA A 23 6.34 -32.19 1.80
N ARG A 24 6.45 -33.52 1.74
CA ARG A 24 5.29 -34.40 1.77
C ARG A 24 4.33 -33.81 2.79
N ALA A 25 3.11 -33.49 2.38
CA ALA A 25 2.07 -32.98 3.26
C ALA A 25 1.90 -33.95 4.43
N SER A 26 2.57 -33.68 5.55
CA SER A 26 2.34 -34.42 6.77
C SER A 26 0.98 -33.97 7.29
N GLU A 27 0.09 -34.94 7.48
CA GLU A 27 -1.10 -34.78 8.27
C GLU A 27 -0.74 -34.07 9.59
N VAL A 28 -1.49 -33.03 9.95
CA VAL A 28 -1.16 -32.17 11.09
C VAL A 28 -1.09 -33.00 12.37
N PRO A 29 -0.02 -32.91 13.19
CA PRO A 29 0.32 -33.90 14.20
C PRO A 29 -0.45 -33.75 15.52
N TYR A 30 -1.70 -33.25 15.50
CA TYR A 30 -2.48 -33.07 16.73
C TYR A 30 -3.53 -34.18 16.90
N GLU A 31 -3.37 -34.98 17.94
CA GLU A 31 -4.28 -36.09 18.23
C GLU A 31 -5.66 -35.60 18.69
N ASP A 32 -5.71 -34.46 19.38
CA ASP A 32 -6.89 -33.96 20.09
C ASP A 32 -7.87 -33.15 19.22
N ILE A 33 -7.56 -32.92 17.94
CA ILE A 33 -8.44 -32.20 17.01
C ILE A 33 -9.20 -33.12 16.05
N GLY A 34 -9.00 -34.44 16.12
CA GLY A 34 -9.46 -35.41 15.11
C GLY A 34 -10.94 -35.28 14.71
N LYS A 35 -11.82 -35.02 15.70
CA LYS A 35 -13.28 -34.78 15.53
C LYS A 35 -13.71 -33.36 15.93
N HIS A 36 -12.76 -32.46 16.18
CA HIS A 36 -13.07 -31.11 16.65
C HIS A 36 -13.59 -30.24 15.50
N TRP A 37 -14.61 -29.41 15.75
CA TRP A 37 -15.25 -28.58 14.72
C TRP A 37 -14.27 -27.59 14.06
N ALA A 38 -13.33 -27.05 14.84
CA ALA A 38 -12.28 -26.15 14.36
C ALA A 38 -11.12 -26.84 13.62
N LYS A 39 -11.14 -28.17 13.42
CA LYS A 39 -10.01 -28.94 12.84
C LYS A 39 -9.49 -28.32 11.54
N ALA A 40 -10.39 -27.99 10.61
CA ALA A 40 -10.00 -27.46 9.30
C ALA A 40 -9.25 -26.12 9.41
N ALA A 41 -9.78 -25.20 10.23
CA ALA A 41 -9.15 -23.90 10.48
C ALA A 41 -7.80 -24.04 11.20
N ILE A 42 -7.70 -24.94 12.19
CA ILE A 42 -6.44 -25.24 12.89
C ILE A 42 -5.39 -25.76 11.89
N VAL A 43 -5.78 -26.70 11.02
CA VAL A 43 -4.89 -27.27 10.00
C VAL A 43 -4.41 -26.21 9.02
N ARG A 44 -5.30 -25.34 8.55
CA ARG A 44 -4.94 -24.23 7.65
C ARG A 44 -4.03 -23.22 8.36
N GLY A 45 -4.34 -22.84 9.60
CA GLY A 45 -3.51 -21.95 10.40
C GLY A 45 -2.10 -22.49 10.64
N VAL A 46 -1.95 -23.79 10.89
CA VAL A 46 -0.61 -24.43 10.98
C VAL A 46 0.14 -24.34 9.65
N LYS A 47 -0.52 -24.67 8.53
CA LYS A 47 0.09 -24.59 7.19
C LYS A 47 0.50 -23.16 6.83
N ALA A 48 -0.25 -22.17 7.31
CA ALA A 48 0.06 -20.75 7.16
C ALA A 48 1.10 -20.24 8.18
N GLY A 49 1.60 -21.08 9.09
CA GLY A 49 2.60 -20.67 10.09
C GLY A 49 2.05 -19.95 11.32
N LEU A 50 0.72 -19.84 11.48
CA LEU A 50 0.09 -19.14 12.60
C LEU A 50 0.21 -19.88 13.94
N PHE A 51 0.29 -21.21 13.90
CA PHE A 51 0.39 -22.08 15.08
C PHE A 51 1.59 -23.03 14.95
N ALA A 52 2.31 -23.22 16.07
CA ALA A 52 3.52 -24.04 16.10
C ALA A 52 3.20 -25.54 15.91
N ALA A 53 3.87 -26.20 14.97
CA ALA A 53 3.83 -27.65 14.78
C ALA A 53 5.25 -28.22 14.72
N GLY A 54 5.44 -29.50 15.06
CA GLY A 54 6.75 -30.15 14.98
C GLY A 54 6.92 -31.31 15.96
N ALA A 55 8.11 -31.92 15.95
CA ALA A 55 8.45 -33.02 16.86
C ALA A 55 8.32 -32.57 18.33
N GLY A 56 7.50 -33.28 19.10
CA GLY A 56 7.23 -32.96 20.52
C GLY A 56 5.97 -32.13 20.77
N ILE A 57 5.22 -31.76 19.72
CA ILE A 57 3.91 -31.09 19.85
C ILE A 57 2.82 -32.03 19.30
N ASP A 58 2.19 -32.81 20.18
CA ASP A 58 1.19 -33.84 19.87
C ASP A 58 -0.27 -33.38 20.06
N ARG A 59 -0.47 -32.20 20.67
CA ARG A 59 -1.79 -31.67 21.04
C ARG A 59 -1.90 -30.16 20.80
N PHE A 60 -3.07 -29.73 20.33
CA PHE A 60 -3.37 -28.31 20.09
C PHE A 60 -4.08 -27.64 21.28
N TYR A 61 -4.82 -28.41 22.07
CA TYR A 61 -5.70 -27.97 23.16
C TYR A 61 -6.79 -26.97 22.70
N PRO A 62 -7.67 -27.35 21.76
CA PRO A 62 -8.62 -26.40 21.14
C PRO A 62 -9.64 -25.84 22.13
N GLU A 63 -9.96 -26.59 23.20
CA GLU A 63 -10.91 -26.18 24.23
C GLU A 63 -10.28 -25.34 25.35
N ARG A 64 -8.93 -25.21 25.37
CA ARG A 64 -8.23 -24.38 26.35
C ARG A 64 -8.43 -22.90 26.02
N GLU A 65 -8.64 -22.10 27.06
CA GLU A 65 -8.62 -20.64 26.97
C GLU A 65 -7.26 -20.15 26.44
N MET A 66 -7.30 -19.24 25.48
CA MET A 66 -6.13 -18.61 24.89
C MET A 66 -5.68 -17.45 25.76
N SER A 67 -4.38 -17.36 26.06
CA SER A 67 -3.83 -16.24 26.83
C SER A 67 -3.67 -14.98 25.98
N ARG A 68 -3.55 -13.81 26.64
CA ARG A 68 -3.28 -12.52 25.98
C ARG A 68 -2.01 -12.56 25.14
N ALA A 69 -0.92 -13.12 25.67
CA ALA A 69 0.34 -13.24 24.93
C ALA A 69 0.22 -14.13 23.69
N GLU A 70 -0.48 -15.26 23.80
CA GLU A 70 -0.71 -16.15 22.65
C GLU A 70 -1.52 -15.44 21.55
N PHE A 71 -2.54 -14.66 21.93
CA PHE A 71 -3.38 -13.97 20.97
C PHE A 71 -2.62 -12.83 20.28
N LEU A 72 -1.81 -12.06 21.02
CA LEU A 72 -0.97 -11.02 20.43
C LEU A 72 0.09 -11.62 19.49
N ALA A 73 0.67 -12.77 19.82
CA ALA A 73 1.56 -13.48 18.90
C ALA A 73 0.85 -14.03 17.65
N LEU A 74 -0.42 -14.42 17.76
CA LEU A 74 -1.25 -14.75 16.61
C LEU A 74 -1.48 -13.51 15.73
N MET A 75 -1.78 -12.35 16.34
CA MET A 75 -1.99 -11.11 15.59
C MET A 75 -0.74 -10.63 14.86
N ASP A 76 0.41 -10.74 15.51
CA ASP A 76 1.70 -10.44 14.91
C ASP A 76 1.98 -11.29 13.66
N ARG A 77 1.74 -12.61 13.73
CA ARG A 77 1.88 -13.49 12.56
C ARG A 77 0.86 -13.20 11.46
N LEU A 78 -0.37 -12.85 11.83
CA LEU A 78 -1.39 -12.40 10.87
C LEU A 78 -0.97 -11.10 10.18
N TYR A 79 -0.33 -10.20 10.90
CA TYR A 79 0.27 -9.01 10.32
C TYR A 79 1.38 -9.38 9.35
N GLU A 80 2.32 -10.25 9.71
CA GLU A 80 3.39 -10.71 8.80
C GLU A 80 2.86 -11.28 7.48
N LEU A 81 1.74 -12.00 7.50
CA LEU A 81 1.09 -12.53 6.29
C LEU A 81 0.25 -11.49 5.53
N GLY A 82 -0.15 -10.40 6.19
CA GLY A 82 -1.11 -9.41 5.69
C GLY A 82 -0.57 -7.98 5.65
N GLN A 83 0.74 -7.75 5.71
CA GLN A 83 1.33 -6.42 5.90
C GLN A 83 0.84 -5.40 4.86
N LEU A 84 0.71 -5.82 3.59
CA LEU A 84 0.23 -4.98 2.49
C LEU A 84 -1.19 -4.44 2.72
N HIS A 85 -2.04 -5.15 3.47
CA HIS A 85 -3.40 -4.72 3.77
C HIS A 85 -3.42 -3.54 4.74
N LEU A 86 -2.49 -3.51 5.69
CA LEU A 86 -2.41 -2.47 6.71
C LEU A 86 -1.41 -1.37 6.36
N TYR A 87 -0.48 -1.60 5.43
CA TYR A 87 0.55 -0.65 5.06
C TYR A 87 0.01 0.77 4.73
N PRO A 88 -1.08 0.93 3.94
CA PRO A 88 -1.65 2.24 3.68
C PRO A 88 -2.14 2.96 4.95
N LEU A 89 -2.39 2.22 6.03
CA LEU A 89 -2.85 2.74 7.32
C LEU A 89 -1.76 2.78 8.39
N THR A 90 -0.61 2.15 8.21
CA THR A 90 0.45 2.18 9.23
C THR A 90 1.60 3.12 8.85
N PHE A 91 1.92 3.26 7.56
CA PHE A 91 3.10 4.03 7.14
C PHE A 91 4.38 3.56 7.84
N LEU A 92 4.47 2.28 8.19
CA LEU A 92 5.70 1.75 8.78
C LEU A 92 6.80 1.88 7.72
N SER A 93 7.85 2.62 8.08
CA SER A 93 9.06 2.67 7.28
C SER A 93 9.80 1.34 7.38
N GLU A 94 10.73 1.08 6.46
CA GLU A 94 11.61 -0.09 6.59
C GLU A 94 12.37 -0.06 7.92
N HIS A 95 12.82 1.12 8.38
CA HIS A 95 13.53 1.29 9.64
C HIS A 95 12.67 0.90 10.86
N GLU A 96 11.41 1.34 10.88
CA GLU A 96 10.48 1.03 11.97
C GLU A 96 10.07 -0.46 11.94
N ALA A 97 9.93 -1.06 10.75
CA ALA A 97 9.66 -2.49 10.58
C ALA A 97 10.79 -3.38 11.12
N TYR A 98 12.05 -2.92 11.05
CA TYR A 98 13.21 -3.60 11.65
C TYR A 98 13.46 -3.23 13.12
N GLY A 99 12.57 -2.46 13.76
CA GLY A 99 12.62 -2.18 15.19
C GLY A 99 13.49 -0.99 15.60
N PHE A 100 13.96 -0.16 14.65
CA PHE A 100 14.83 0.99 14.93
C PHE A 100 14.07 2.30 15.19
N GLY A 101 12.73 2.29 15.15
CA GLY A 101 11.93 3.51 15.16
C GLY A 101 12.16 4.37 13.90
N GLU A 102 11.70 5.63 13.92
CA GLU A 102 11.85 6.59 12.82
C GLU A 102 13.07 7.51 13.01
N GLY A 103 14.00 7.15 13.91
CA GLY A 103 15.12 7.97 14.33
C GLY A 103 16.11 7.18 15.18
N PHE A 104 16.39 7.66 16.40
CA PHE A 104 17.38 7.04 17.29
C PHE A 104 16.78 6.05 18.31
N ASP A 105 15.51 6.24 18.67
CA ASP A 105 14.92 5.52 19.79
C ASP A 105 14.21 4.25 19.33
N GLU A 106 14.69 3.09 19.82
CA GLU A 106 13.97 1.83 19.69
C GLU A 106 12.67 1.84 20.51
N PRO A 107 11.55 1.35 19.96
CA PRO A 107 10.30 1.27 20.68
C PRO A 107 10.39 0.24 21.83
N TYR A 108 9.62 0.47 22.88
CA TYR A 108 9.55 -0.43 24.04
C TYR A 108 8.10 -0.64 24.48
N LEU A 109 7.85 -1.75 25.16
CA LEU A 109 6.51 -2.05 25.68
C LEU A 109 6.15 -1.14 26.86
N PRO A 110 4.90 -0.65 26.94
CA PRO A 110 4.42 0.12 28.08
C PRO A 110 4.12 -0.74 29.33
N TYR A 111 4.39 -2.05 29.28
CA TYR A 111 4.09 -3.01 30.35
C TYR A 111 5.36 -3.49 31.06
N ALA A 112 5.32 -3.49 32.39
CA ALA A 112 6.47 -3.86 33.23
C ALA A 112 6.62 -5.38 33.43
N ASP A 113 5.58 -6.16 33.17
CA ASP A 113 5.51 -7.60 33.42
C ASP A 113 5.79 -8.47 32.18
N VAL A 114 6.23 -7.85 31.07
CA VAL A 114 6.65 -8.53 29.84
C VAL A 114 8.15 -8.36 29.66
N ASP A 115 8.91 -9.39 30.03
CA ASP A 115 10.38 -9.37 29.99
C ASP A 115 10.90 -9.52 28.55
N ARG A 116 11.90 -8.70 28.18
CA ARG A 116 12.57 -8.67 26.86
C ARG A 116 13.15 -10.02 26.42
N LEU A 117 13.48 -10.90 27.36
CA LEU A 117 14.08 -12.22 27.08
C LEU A 117 13.03 -13.33 26.91
N THR A 118 11.75 -12.98 26.87
CA THR A 118 10.66 -13.95 26.69
C THR A 118 10.19 -13.99 25.24
N TRP A 119 9.70 -15.16 24.80
CA TRP A 119 9.18 -15.38 23.44
C TRP A 119 8.05 -14.42 23.03
N MET A 120 7.38 -13.81 24.01
CA MET A 120 6.22 -12.96 23.80
C MET A 120 6.58 -11.48 23.62
N TYR A 121 7.80 -11.04 23.99
CA TYR A 121 8.14 -9.62 23.96
C TYR A 121 8.04 -9.02 22.56
N ASP A 122 8.75 -9.60 21.57
CA ASP A 122 8.77 -9.03 20.22
C ASP A 122 7.39 -9.02 19.55
N PRO A 123 6.58 -10.11 19.60
CA PRO A 123 5.24 -10.08 19.03
C PRO A 123 4.33 -9.05 19.70
N ILE A 124 4.39 -8.92 21.03
CA ILE A 124 3.60 -7.90 21.75
C ILE A 124 4.09 -6.50 21.38
N LEU A 125 5.40 -6.29 21.25
CA LEU A 125 5.99 -5.00 20.85
C LEU A 125 5.53 -4.60 19.46
N ARG A 126 5.61 -5.50 18.48
CA ARG A 126 5.15 -5.23 17.11
C ARG A 126 3.67 -4.88 17.06
N VAL A 127 2.82 -5.63 17.77
CA VAL A 127 1.39 -5.29 17.86
C VAL A 127 1.17 -3.95 18.58
N SER A 128 1.94 -3.64 19.62
CA SER A 128 1.87 -2.33 20.30
C SER A 128 2.19 -1.20 19.33
N VAL A 129 3.27 -1.30 18.56
CA VAL A 129 3.66 -0.31 17.55
C VAL A 129 2.58 -0.16 16.47
N LEU A 130 2.03 -1.27 15.97
CA LEU A 130 0.92 -1.25 15.00
C LEU A 130 -0.29 -0.48 15.54
N LEU A 131 -0.70 -0.79 16.77
CA LEU A 131 -1.84 -0.12 17.41
C LEU A 131 -1.55 1.37 17.64
N GLU A 132 -0.34 1.73 18.05
CA GLU A 132 0.03 3.14 18.22
C GLU A 132 -0.04 3.91 16.90
N ARG A 133 0.31 3.25 15.80
CA ARG A 133 0.29 3.84 14.45
C ARG A 133 -1.11 4.01 13.88
N LEU A 134 -2.01 3.10 14.24
CA LEU A 134 -3.40 3.10 13.81
C LEU A 134 -4.28 4.00 14.69
N TYR A 135 -4.02 4.03 15.99
CA TYR A 135 -4.96 4.57 16.98
C TYR A 135 -4.34 5.54 18.00
N GLY A 136 -3.03 5.77 17.94
CA GLY A 136 -2.33 6.77 18.75
C GLY A 136 -1.64 6.24 20.00
N PRO A 137 -0.90 7.12 20.70
CA PRO A 137 -0.04 6.73 21.81
C PRO A 137 -0.78 5.92 22.89
N GLY A 138 -0.20 4.79 23.32
CA GLY A 138 -0.81 3.95 24.35
C GLY A 138 -2.11 3.24 23.92
N ALA A 139 -2.37 3.08 22.62
CA ALA A 139 -3.54 2.37 22.10
C ALA A 139 -3.70 0.95 22.67
N ILE A 140 -2.60 0.22 22.86
CA ILE A 140 -2.66 -1.12 23.47
C ILE A 140 -3.18 -1.08 24.92
N GLN A 141 -2.96 0.01 25.66
CA GLN A 141 -3.47 0.18 27.02
C GLN A 141 -4.96 0.56 27.06
N GLN A 142 -5.55 0.94 25.92
CA GLN A 142 -7.01 1.06 25.78
C GLN A 142 -7.67 -0.32 25.71
N VAL A 143 -6.92 -1.35 25.30
CA VAL A 143 -7.36 -2.75 25.31
C VAL A 143 -7.02 -3.42 26.64
N PHE A 144 -5.79 -3.23 27.14
CA PHE A 144 -5.32 -3.80 28.40
C PHE A 144 -4.87 -2.68 29.36
N PRO A 145 -5.79 -2.13 30.18
CA PRO A 145 -5.47 -0.99 31.04
C PRO A 145 -4.43 -1.29 32.11
N GLY A 146 -3.56 -0.31 32.38
CA GLY A 146 -2.60 -0.34 33.48
C GLY A 146 -1.14 -0.48 33.04
N LYS A 147 -0.27 -0.80 34.01
CA LYS A 147 1.18 -1.00 33.80
C LYS A 147 1.57 -2.46 33.64
N GLU A 148 0.61 -3.38 33.76
CA GLU A 148 0.82 -4.83 33.66
C GLU A 148 -0.15 -5.38 32.61
N LEU A 149 0.37 -6.20 31.69
CA LEU A 149 -0.41 -6.86 30.63
C LEU A 149 -1.10 -8.12 31.16
N HIS A 150 -0.53 -8.77 32.17
CA HIS A 150 -0.88 -10.12 32.61
C HIS A 150 -0.87 -11.12 31.44
N PRO A 151 0.29 -11.37 30.80
CA PRO A 151 0.38 -12.08 29.52
C PRO A 151 -0.21 -13.48 29.53
N ASN A 152 -0.19 -14.18 30.67
CA ASN A 152 -0.73 -15.53 30.84
C ASN A 152 -2.24 -15.57 31.15
N GLN A 153 -2.88 -14.42 31.37
CA GLN A 153 -4.31 -14.35 31.62
C GLN A 153 -5.10 -14.67 30.34
N PRO A 154 -6.21 -15.43 30.44
CA PRO A 154 -7.14 -15.63 29.33
C PRO A 154 -7.66 -14.33 28.73
N ILE A 155 -7.52 -14.18 27.42
CA ILE A 155 -8.09 -13.05 26.66
C ILE A 155 -9.61 -13.18 26.59
N THR A 156 -10.31 -12.06 26.73
CA THR A 156 -11.76 -11.95 26.52
C THR A 156 -12.08 -11.74 25.05
N ARG A 157 -13.33 -12.03 24.66
CA ARG A 157 -13.81 -11.77 23.30
C ARG A 157 -13.86 -10.28 22.97
N GLU A 158 -14.15 -9.43 23.94
CA GLU A 158 -14.11 -7.97 23.77
C GLU A 158 -12.68 -7.47 23.47
N GLU A 159 -11.69 -7.91 24.26
CA GLU A 159 -10.28 -7.57 24.03
C GLU A 159 -9.82 -8.03 22.64
N ALA A 160 -10.16 -9.27 22.27
CA ALA A 160 -9.87 -9.80 20.94
C ALA A 160 -10.53 -8.97 19.83
N ALA A 161 -11.79 -8.56 20.00
CA ALA A 161 -12.50 -7.74 19.01
C ALA A 161 -11.86 -6.36 18.82
N LYS A 162 -11.43 -5.70 19.90
CA LYS A 162 -10.70 -4.42 19.81
C LYS A 162 -9.38 -4.54 19.06
N LEU A 163 -8.65 -5.64 19.24
CA LEU A 163 -7.43 -5.92 18.47
C LEU A 163 -7.74 -6.20 16.99
N LEU A 164 -8.76 -7.03 16.72
CA LEU A 164 -9.13 -7.42 15.36
C LEU A 164 -9.69 -6.26 14.52
N GLN A 165 -10.13 -5.16 15.16
CA GLN A 165 -10.60 -3.98 14.46
C GLN A 165 -9.59 -3.45 13.44
N MET A 166 -8.28 -3.64 13.66
CA MET A 166 -7.24 -3.18 12.71
C MET A 166 -7.42 -3.76 11.30
N TYR A 167 -8.07 -4.92 11.19
CA TYR A 167 -8.38 -5.59 9.92
C TYR A 167 -9.80 -5.36 9.42
N THR A 168 -10.52 -4.43 10.04
CA THR A 168 -11.87 -4.06 9.65
C THR A 168 -11.89 -2.59 9.26
N MET A 169 -12.84 -2.17 8.41
CA MET A 169 -13.08 -0.75 8.14
C MET A 169 -13.83 -0.05 9.30
N GLY A 170 -13.81 -0.64 10.50
CA GLY A 170 -14.43 -0.07 11.69
C GLY A 170 -13.72 1.22 12.12
N THR A 171 -14.45 2.33 12.13
CA THR A 171 -13.89 3.66 12.44
C THR A 171 -13.74 3.94 13.93
N ASP A 172 -14.50 3.27 14.80
CA ASP A 172 -14.45 3.47 16.26
C ASP A 172 -14.42 2.13 17.03
N GLY A 173 -13.43 1.99 17.92
CA GLY A 173 -13.24 0.80 18.74
C GLY A 173 -14.24 0.59 19.86
N GLU A 174 -15.04 1.59 20.22
CA GLU A 174 -16.21 1.35 21.09
C GLU A 174 -17.23 0.40 20.45
N GLN A 175 -17.28 0.37 19.11
CA GLN A 175 -18.17 -0.50 18.34
C GLN A 175 -17.49 -1.80 17.90
N ALA A 176 -16.22 -2.05 18.28
CA ALA A 176 -15.44 -3.19 17.79
C ALA A 176 -16.16 -4.53 18.00
N TRP A 177 -16.73 -4.77 19.19
CA TRP A 177 -17.49 -5.99 19.46
C TRP A 177 -18.72 -6.15 18.55
N GLN A 178 -19.48 -5.06 18.37
CA GLN A 178 -20.69 -5.07 17.54
C GLN A 178 -20.34 -5.32 16.07
N ASN A 179 -19.27 -4.69 15.58
CA ASN A 179 -18.79 -4.83 14.21
C ASN A 179 -18.34 -6.26 13.93
N ILE A 180 -17.50 -6.83 14.79
CA ILE A 180 -16.98 -8.20 14.67
C ILE A 180 -18.10 -9.25 14.81
N SER A 181 -19.11 -8.97 15.64
CA SER A 181 -20.29 -9.84 15.75
C SER A 181 -21.14 -9.79 14.49
N LYS A 182 -21.32 -8.59 13.90
CA LYS A 182 -22.10 -8.40 12.67
C LYS A 182 -21.45 -9.06 11.45
N THR A 183 -20.12 -9.10 11.38
CA THR A 183 -19.39 -9.84 10.33
C THR A 183 -19.44 -11.36 10.54
N GLY A 184 -19.97 -11.83 11.68
CA GLY A 184 -20.00 -13.24 12.04
C GLY A 184 -18.63 -13.82 12.36
N TRP A 185 -17.60 -12.98 12.58
CA TRP A 185 -16.25 -13.43 12.89
C TRP A 185 -16.16 -14.06 14.27
N MET A 186 -16.85 -13.48 15.26
CA MET A 186 -17.00 -14.05 16.60
C MET A 186 -18.43 -13.85 17.12
N ASP A 187 -18.94 -14.81 17.88
CA ASP A 187 -20.27 -14.79 18.49
C ASP A 187 -20.19 -14.81 20.02
N GLY A 188 -21.34 -14.70 20.70
CA GLY A 188 -21.51 -14.92 22.14
C GLY A 188 -21.50 -13.65 22.98
N ARG A 189 -20.88 -13.68 24.17
CA ARG A 189 -20.84 -12.52 25.09
C ARG A 189 -19.43 -11.92 25.19
N PRO A 190 -19.29 -10.59 25.26
CA PRO A 190 -17.99 -9.90 25.23
C PRO A 190 -17.04 -10.31 26.36
N GLU A 191 -17.58 -10.58 27.56
CA GLU A 191 -16.79 -10.95 28.75
C GLU A 191 -16.26 -12.40 28.73
N GLN A 192 -16.75 -13.23 27.80
CA GLN A 192 -16.33 -14.63 27.72
C GLN A 192 -14.87 -14.76 27.30
N LYS A 193 -14.20 -15.79 27.82
CA LYS A 193 -12.83 -16.12 27.44
C LYS A 193 -12.80 -16.78 26.08
N LEU A 194 -11.84 -16.37 25.24
CA LEU A 194 -11.66 -16.92 23.90
C LEU A 194 -10.91 -18.25 23.99
N LYS A 195 -11.44 -19.29 23.35
CA LYS A 195 -10.74 -20.59 23.27
C LYS A 195 -9.78 -20.62 22.08
N ARG A 196 -8.73 -21.44 22.15
CA ARG A 196 -7.74 -21.60 21.07
C ARG A 196 -8.37 -22.05 19.75
N GLY A 197 -9.34 -22.97 19.80
CA GLY A 197 -10.07 -23.43 18.62
C GLY A 197 -10.89 -22.31 17.96
N GLU A 198 -11.46 -21.42 18.77
CA GLU A 198 -12.21 -20.25 18.30
C GLU A 198 -11.27 -19.24 17.63
N ALA A 199 -10.14 -18.92 18.27
CA ALA A 199 -9.13 -18.04 17.70
C ALA A 199 -8.57 -18.54 16.36
N ALA A 200 -8.39 -19.87 16.20
CA ALA A 200 -7.98 -20.46 14.93
C ALA A 200 -9.01 -20.23 13.82
N VAL A 201 -10.31 -20.31 14.13
CA VAL A 201 -11.39 -20.05 13.16
C VAL A 201 -11.44 -18.58 12.77
N VAL A 202 -11.26 -17.67 13.73
CA VAL A 202 -11.18 -16.23 13.45
C VAL A 202 -9.99 -15.92 12.54
N ALA A 203 -8.81 -16.45 12.86
CA ALA A 203 -7.61 -16.23 12.07
C ALA A 203 -7.73 -16.79 10.64
N ASP A 204 -8.35 -17.95 10.48
CA ASP A 204 -8.60 -18.57 9.18
C ASP A 204 -9.55 -17.73 8.31
N ARG A 205 -10.61 -17.18 8.90
CA ARG A 205 -11.52 -16.23 8.22
C ARG A 205 -10.78 -14.96 7.80
N LEU A 206 -9.92 -14.45 8.68
CA LEU A 206 -9.15 -13.26 8.40
C LEU A 206 -8.16 -13.50 7.25
N LEU A 207 -7.43 -14.62 7.26
CA LEU A 207 -6.55 -15.01 6.16
C LEU A 207 -7.31 -15.10 4.83
N ALA A 208 -8.49 -15.70 4.84
CA ALA A 208 -9.32 -15.77 3.63
C ALA A 208 -9.72 -14.37 3.14
N SER A 209 -10.03 -13.43 4.04
CA SER A 209 -10.34 -12.04 3.66
C SER A 209 -9.13 -11.28 3.10
N MET A 210 -7.92 -11.57 3.60
CA MET A 210 -6.66 -10.97 3.11
C MET A 210 -6.18 -11.54 1.78
N GLN A 211 -6.67 -12.70 1.36
CA GLN A 211 -6.27 -13.28 0.07
C GLN A 211 -7.01 -12.64 -1.12
N GLY A 212 -8.12 -11.93 -0.87
CA GLY A 212 -8.98 -11.37 -1.90
C GLY A 212 -8.76 -9.89 -2.17
N ASP A 213 -8.78 -9.03 -1.14
CA ASP A 213 -8.92 -7.59 -1.34
C ASP A 213 -8.22 -6.76 -0.25
N LEU A 214 -7.56 -5.66 -0.67
CA LEU A 214 -7.04 -4.64 0.24
C LEU A 214 -8.19 -3.99 1.03
N LEU A 215 -7.89 -3.52 2.25
CA LEU A 215 -8.90 -2.86 3.11
C LEU A 215 -9.50 -1.59 2.48
N LEU A 216 -8.74 -0.90 1.63
CA LEU A 216 -9.16 0.28 0.88
C LEU A 216 -8.98 0.00 -0.63
N PRO A 217 -9.89 -0.77 -1.26
CA PRO A 217 -9.73 -1.19 -2.65
C PRO A 217 -9.73 -0.03 -3.65
N LEU A 218 -10.32 1.12 -3.34
CA LEU A 218 -10.32 2.31 -4.23
C LEU A 218 -9.15 3.27 -3.96
N LEU A 219 -8.31 3.02 -2.96
CA LEU A 219 -7.16 3.89 -2.68
C LEU A 219 -6.03 3.65 -3.71
N ASP A 220 -5.76 4.65 -4.54
CA ASP A 220 -4.68 4.69 -5.53
C ASP A 220 -3.79 5.91 -5.33
N TYR A 221 -2.97 5.89 -4.27
CA TYR A 221 -2.16 7.04 -3.89
C TYR A 221 -0.95 7.28 -4.82
N ASN A 222 -0.54 6.30 -5.63
CA ASN A 222 0.59 6.41 -6.55
C ASN A 222 0.17 6.45 -8.04
N GLY A 223 -1.11 6.24 -8.36
CA GLY A 223 -1.64 6.25 -9.72
C GLY A 223 -1.29 5.03 -10.55
N GLN A 224 -0.83 3.95 -9.92
CA GLN A 224 -0.39 2.73 -10.61
C GLN A 224 -1.41 1.60 -10.47
N LYS A 225 -2.39 1.71 -9.56
CA LYS A 225 -3.35 0.64 -9.30
C LYS A 225 -4.42 0.55 -10.38
N PHE A 226 -4.81 1.68 -10.96
CA PHE A 226 -5.91 1.74 -11.93
C PHE A 226 -5.46 2.12 -13.35
N PRO A 227 -6.08 1.56 -14.41
CA PRO A 227 -7.16 0.57 -14.37
C PRO A 227 -6.65 -0.80 -13.88
N ALA A 228 -7.44 -1.45 -13.03
CA ALA A 228 -7.16 -2.80 -12.55
C ALA A 228 -7.39 -3.79 -13.70
N ILE A 229 -6.41 -4.65 -13.98
CA ILE A 229 -6.49 -5.70 -14.99
C ILE A 229 -6.44 -7.09 -14.34
N PRO A 230 -7.02 -8.12 -14.98
CA PRO A 230 -6.98 -9.48 -14.43
C PRO A 230 -5.55 -10.00 -14.31
N GLU A 231 -5.27 -10.70 -13.20
CA GLU A 231 -3.99 -11.40 -13.02
C GLU A 231 -3.87 -12.59 -13.98
N ILE A 232 -2.71 -12.75 -14.61
CA ILE A 232 -2.40 -13.86 -15.49
C ILE A 232 -1.60 -14.91 -14.72
N GLN A 233 -2.23 -16.06 -14.46
CA GLN A 233 -1.62 -17.14 -13.67
C GLN A 233 -0.57 -17.95 -14.44
N GLU A 234 -0.77 -18.14 -15.75
CA GLU A 234 0.13 -18.90 -16.62
C GLU A 234 0.59 -18.01 -17.78
N LEU A 235 1.84 -17.57 -17.71
CA LEU A 235 2.47 -16.68 -18.69
C LEU A 235 3.09 -17.45 -19.86
N PHE A 236 3.46 -18.71 -19.67
CA PHE A 236 4.18 -19.51 -20.65
C PHE A 236 3.40 -20.76 -21.09
N PRO A 237 2.13 -20.64 -21.52
CA PRO A 237 1.38 -21.79 -21.98
C PRO A 237 1.92 -22.29 -23.32
N MET A 238 1.70 -23.56 -23.59
CA MET A 238 2.10 -24.18 -24.87
C MET A 238 1.13 -23.87 -26.01
N PHE A 239 -0.07 -23.32 -25.74
CA PHE A 239 -1.16 -23.02 -26.68
C PHE A 239 -1.71 -24.22 -27.49
N ALA A 240 -1.06 -25.37 -27.45
CA ALA A 240 -1.51 -26.64 -28.00
C ALA A 240 -1.14 -27.78 -27.03
N ALA A 241 -1.83 -28.92 -27.18
CA ALA A 241 -1.49 -30.14 -26.48
C ALA A 241 -0.52 -30.98 -27.32
N TYR A 242 0.67 -31.24 -26.77
CA TYR A 242 1.68 -32.04 -27.44
C TYR A 242 1.71 -33.48 -26.92
N THR A 243 1.95 -34.43 -27.82
CA THR A 243 2.09 -35.85 -27.47
C THR A 243 3.55 -36.21 -27.19
N ASN A 244 3.81 -37.41 -26.67
CA ASN A 244 5.18 -37.89 -26.41
C ASN A 244 6.03 -38.07 -27.69
N GLN A 245 5.43 -38.03 -28.88
CA GLN A 245 6.14 -38.06 -30.16
C GLN A 245 5.96 -36.72 -30.86
N LEU A 246 6.93 -35.83 -30.67
CA LEU A 246 6.96 -34.53 -31.31
C LEU A 246 7.47 -34.65 -32.74
N THR A 247 6.84 -33.94 -33.66
CA THR A 247 7.46 -33.59 -34.95
C THR A 247 8.63 -32.63 -34.71
N LYS A 248 9.50 -32.48 -35.72
CA LYS A 248 10.66 -31.58 -35.60
C LYS A 248 10.27 -30.12 -35.32
N ASP A 249 9.18 -29.66 -35.92
CA ASP A 249 8.69 -28.29 -35.72
C ASP A 249 8.06 -28.12 -34.33
N GLU A 250 7.34 -29.13 -33.82
CA GLU A 250 6.86 -29.13 -32.43
C GLU A 250 8.00 -29.16 -31.42
N GLU A 251 9.03 -29.97 -31.67
CA GLU A 251 10.24 -30.02 -30.82
C GLU A 251 10.95 -28.66 -30.82
N THR A 252 11.10 -28.03 -31.99
CA THR A 252 11.66 -26.68 -32.10
C THR A 252 10.85 -25.69 -31.26
N PHE A 253 9.52 -25.69 -31.41
CA PHE A 253 8.64 -24.77 -30.69
C PHE A 253 8.74 -24.97 -29.18
N VAL A 254 8.64 -26.21 -28.71
CA VAL A 254 8.72 -26.53 -27.27
C VAL A 254 10.07 -26.07 -26.71
N GLN A 255 11.18 -26.35 -27.39
CA GLN A 255 12.51 -25.91 -26.96
C GLN A 255 12.60 -24.38 -26.88
N ALA A 256 12.02 -23.65 -27.84
CA ALA A 256 11.99 -22.20 -27.80
C ALA A 256 11.19 -21.65 -26.61
N VAL A 257 10.01 -22.23 -26.31
CA VAL A 257 9.22 -21.85 -25.13
C VAL A 257 9.97 -22.12 -23.84
N GLU A 258 10.63 -23.27 -23.72
CA GLU A 258 11.41 -23.61 -22.53
C GLU A 258 12.61 -22.68 -22.35
N ALA A 259 13.30 -22.32 -23.44
CA ALA A 259 14.40 -21.37 -23.40
C ALA A 259 13.93 -19.99 -22.92
N ILE A 260 12.83 -19.44 -23.46
CA ILE A 260 12.26 -18.16 -23.03
C ILE A 260 11.84 -18.21 -21.56
N ARG A 261 11.12 -19.26 -21.15
CA ARG A 261 10.66 -19.45 -19.76
C ARG A 261 11.82 -19.50 -18.76
N ASN A 262 12.95 -20.08 -19.17
CA ASN A 262 14.12 -20.24 -18.32
C ASN A 262 15.13 -19.06 -18.44
N HIS A 263 14.84 -18.06 -19.28
CA HIS A 263 15.78 -16.98 -19.65
C HIS A 263 17.09 -17.49 -20.27
N GLU A 264 16.98 -18.57 -21.06
CA GLU A 264 18.06 -19.19 -21.85
C GLU A 264 17.86 -18.94 -23.36
N ASP A 265 16.93 -18.06 -23.73
CA ASP A 265 16.67 -17.66 -25.10
C ASP A 265 17.84 -16.92 -25.75
N SER A 266 17.90 -17.00 -27.08
CA SER A 266 18.98 -16.46 -27.90
C SER A 266 18.45 -15.96 -29.25
N GLU A 267 19.30 -15.29 -30.04
CA GLU A 267 18.96 -14.92 -31.42
C GLU A 267 18.52 -16.14 -32.25
N GLU A 268 19.09 -17.32 -31.99
CA GLU A 268 18.70 -18.58 -32.65
C GLU A 268 17.29 -19.02 -32.24
N THR A 269 16.92 -18.81 -30.97
CA THR A 269 15.57 -19.11 -30.46
C THR A 269 14.50 -18.35 -31.23
N PHE A 270 14.70 -17.04 -31.42
CA PHE A 270 13.77 -16.22 -32.16
C PHE A 270 13.81 -16.48 -33.68
N ALA A 271 14.98 -16.77 -34.25
CA ALA A 271 15.08 -17.18 -35.65
C ALA A 271 14.32 -18.48 -35.95
N ASP A 272 14.32 -19.42 -34.99
CA ASP A 272 13.52 -20.64 -35.10
C ASP A 272 12.01 -20.37 -35.03
N LEU A 273 11.57 -19.47 -34.14
CA LEU A 273 10.17 -19.03 -34.10
C LEU A 273 9.76 -18.31 -35.40
N GLU A 274 10.61 -17.45 -35.97
CA GLU A 274 10.36 -16.79 -37.26
C GLU A 274 10.22 -17.81 -38.41
N ARG A 275 11.06 -18.84 -38.42
CA ARG A 275 10.96 -19.96 -39.37
C ARG A 275 9.63 -20.69 -39.23
N LEU A 276 9.18 -20.94 -38.00
CA LEU A 276 7.89 -21.56 -37.73
C LEU A 276 6.71 -20.66 -38.16
N ALA A 277 6.81 -19.35 -37.95
CA ALA A 277 5.79 -18.38 -38.37
C ALA A 277 5.58 -18.39 -39.90
N GLY A 278 6.66 -18.57 -40.66
CA GLY A 278 6.61 -18.69 -42.12
C GLY A 278 6.22 -20.08 -42.66
N SER A 279 5.97 -21.06 -41.79
CA SER A 279 5.74 -22.46 -42.15
C SER A 279 4.27 -22.87 -42.10
N THR A 280 3.98 -24.16 -42.33
CA THR A 280 2.65 -24.75 -42.13
C THR A 280 2.44 -25.27 -40.70
N PHE A 281 3.23 -24.80 -39.74
CA PHE A 281 3.10 -25.19 -38.34
C PHE A 281 1.76 -24.72 -37.77
N ASP A 282 1.02 -25.60 -37.09
CA ASP A 282 -0.37 -25.32 -36.71
C ASP A 282 -0.50 -24.30 -35.57
N ASN A 283 0.44 -24.30 -34.61
CA ASN A 283 0.37 -23.44 -33.41
C ASN A 283 0.87 -22.01 -33.68
N GLN A 284 0.23 -21.32 -34.62
CA GLN A 284 0.54 -19.95 -34.98
C GLN A 284 0.25 -18.95 -33.84
N VAL A 285 -0.71 -19.27 -32.96
CA VAL A 285 -1.00 -18.46 -31.76
C VAL A 285 0.24 -18.39 -30.87
N GLY A 286 0.79 -19.56 -30.51
CA GLY A 286 1.98 -19.63 -29.66
C GLY A 286 3.21 -19.01 -30.32
N VAL A 287 3.45 -19.29 -31.60
CA VAL A 287 4.63 -18.75 -32.30
C VAL A 287 4.64 -17.22 -32.28
N HIS A 288 3.54 -16.58 -32.69
CA HIS A 288 3.46 -15.12 -32.71
C HIS A 288 3.44 -14.52 -31.30
N TYR A 289 2.84 -15.21 -30.33
CA TYR A 289 2.90 -14.80 -28.93
C TYR A 289 4.35 -14.73 -28.45
N TYR A 290 5.16 -15.77 -28.63
CA TYR A 290 6.54 -15.76 -28.16
C TYR A 290 7.47 -14.87 -28.99
N LEU A 291 7.17 -14.65 -30.28
CA LEU A 291 7.90 -13.64 -31.08
C LEU A 291 7.73 -12.22 -30.53
N SER A 292 6.60 -11.89 -29.89
CA SER A 292 6.42 -10.57 -29.29
C SER A 292 7.29 -10.33 -28.04
N TRP A 293 7.95 -11.36 -27.51
CA TRP A 293 8.81 -11.27 -26.33
C TRP A 293 10.28 -11.00 -26.69
N ASN A 294 10.60 -10.93 -27.98
CA ASN A 294 11.96 -10.69 -28.44
C ASN A 294 12.46 -9.30 -28.00
N SER A 295 13.45 -9.28 -27.09
CA SER A 295 14.05 -8.03 -26.62
C SER A 295 14.99 -7.38 -27.65
N GLY A 296 15.33 -8.10 -28.73
CA GLY A 296 16.18 -7.62 -29.82
C GLY A 296 15.44 -6.79 -30.89
N THR A 297 14.11 -6.72 -30.83
CA THR A 297 13.25 -6.00 -31.77
C THR A 297 12.58 -4.78 -31.13
N THR A 298 11.98 -3.92 -31.95
CA THR A 298 11.30 -2.72 -31.43
C THR A 298 9.96 -3.10 -30.77
N LEU A 299 9.49 -2.28 -29.82
CA LEU A 299 8.16 -2.48 -29.22
C LEU A 299 7.03 -2.45 -30.27
N ALA A 300 7.21 -1.71 -31.37
CA ALA A 300 6.25 -1.67 -32.47
C ALA A 300 6.19 -3.02 -33.23
N ASP A 301 7.35 -3.61 -33.51
CA ASP A 301 7.42 -4.94 -34.15
C ASP A 301 6.85 -6.03 -33.21
N ASN A 302 7.16 -5.93 -31.91
CA ASN A 302 6.61 -6.84 -30.90
C ASN A 302 5.09 -6.72 -30.80
N LEU A 303 4.56 -5.49 -30.85
CA LEU A 303 3.13 -5.25 -30.87
C LEU A 303 2.48 -5.86 -32.12
N ASP A 304 3.11 -5.76 -33.29
CA ASP A 304 2.63 -6.41 -34.50
C ASP A 304 2.56 -7.94 -34.36
N GLN A 305 3.58 -8.56 -33.77
CA GLN A 305 3.56 -9.99 -33.44
C GLN A 305 2.45 -10.34 -32.45
N ALA A 306 2.24 -9.53 -31.41
CA ALA A 306 1.16 -9.73 -30.45
C ALA A 306 -0.23 -9.69 -31.12
N PHE A 307 -0.43 -8.80 -32.10
CA PHE A 307 -1.67 -8.78 -32.90
C PHE A 307 -1.79 -9.97 -33.86
N LEU A 308 -0.69 -10.43 -34.46
CA LEU A 308 -0.69 -11.64 -35.29
C LEU A 308 -1.09 -12.88 -34.48
N ALA A 309 -0.74 -12.95 -33.19
CA ALA A 309 -1.22 -14.01 -32.31
C ALA A 309 -2.74 -13.97 -32.11
N ILE A 310 -3.33 -12.77 -31.97
CA ILE A 310 -4.80 -12.59 -31.91
C ILE A 310 -5.45 -12.93 -33.25
N ASP A 311 -4.83 -12.55 -34.37
CA ASP A 311 -5.32 -12.94 -35.70
C ASP A 311 -5.35 -14.46 -35.88
N ALA A 312 -4.29 -15.15 -35.45
CA ALA A 312 -4.22 -16.61 -35.46
C ALA A 312 -5.29 -17.25 -34.57
N TYR A 313 -5.57 -16.67 -33.38
CA TYR A 313 -6.63 -17.13 -32.49
C TYR A 313 -8.00 -17.13 -33.18
N PHE A 314 -8.35 -16.04 -33.87
CA PHE A 314 -9.62 -15.96 -34.59
C PHE A 314 -9.65 -16.82 -35.87
N ALA A 315 -8.49 -17.20 -36.41
CA ALA A 315 -8.40 -18.11 -37.56
C ALA A 315 -8.66 -19.58 -37.18
N ASP A 316 -8.25 -20.01 -35.99
CA ASP A 316 -8.39 -21.38 -35.50
C ASP A 316 -9.86 -21.77 -35.17
N LYS A 317 -10.74 -20.77 -34.99
CA LYS A 317 -12.18 -20.92 -34.69
C LYS A 317 -12.50 -21.69 -33.40
N ILE A 318 -11.50 -21.93 -32.54
CA ILE A 318 -11.68 -22.52 -31.21
C ILE A 318 -11.89 -21.39 -30.19
N ILE A 319 -12.94 -21.53 -29.37
CA ILE A 319 -13.29 -20.54 -28.35
C ILE A 319 -12.55 -20.88 -27.05
N LEU A 320 -11.52 -20.11 -26.71
CA LEU A 320 -10.71 -20.24 -25.48
C LEU A 320 -10.56 -18.86 -24.80
N PRO A 321 -11.51 -18.46 -23.93
CA PRO A 321 -11.53 -17.14 -23.31
C PRO A 321 -10.27 -16.77 -22.53
N ASP A 322 -9.63 -17.75 -21.87
CA ASP A 322 -8.39 -17.55 -21.12
C ASP A 322 -7.20 -17.28 -22.05
N THR A 323 -7.15 -17.95 -23.20
CA THR A 323 -6.15 -17.68 -24.24
C THR A 323 -6.34 -16.27 -24.78
N LEU A 324 -7.56 -15.88 -25.16
CA LEU A 324 -7.81 -14.52 -25.65
C LEU A 324 -7.45 -13.46 -24.60
N ARG A 325 -7.73 -13.72 -23.31
CA ARG A 325 -7.33 -12.85 -22.20
C ARG A 325 -5.82 -12.66 -22.16
N LEU A 326 -5.04 -13.74 -22.23
CA LEU A 326 -3.58 -13.69 -22.25
C LEU A 326 -3.04 -12.87 -23.42
N LEU A 327 -3.60 -13.08 -24.62
CA LEU A 327 -3.18 -12.34 -25.81
C LEU A 327 -3.50 -10.84 -25.69
N CYS A 328 -4.68 -10.50 -25.16
CA CYS A 328 -5.04 -9.10 -24.91
C CYS A 328 -4.17 -8.45 -23.82
N ALA A 329 -3.80 -9.20 -22.78
CA ALA A 329 -2.88 -8.76 -21.73
C ALA A 329 -1.52 -8.39 -22.33
N ASN A 330 -0.96 -9.25 -23.18
CA ASN A 330 0.31 -9.00 -23.86
C ASN A 330 0.27 -7.73 -24.73
N VAL A 331 -0.80 -7.52 -25.50
CA VAL A 331 -1.00 -6.27 -26.24
C VAL A 331 -1.07 -5.06 -25.30
N TYR A 332 -1.79 -5.18 -24.19
CA TYR A 332 -1.91 -4.12 -23.19
C TYR A 332 -0.57 -3.77 -22.52
N ASP A 333 0.23 -4.78 -22.16
CA ASP A 333 1.52 -4.58 -21.51
C ASP A 333 2.51 -3.86 -22.43
N ILE A 334 2.55 -4.22 -23.71
CA ILE A 334 3.35 -3.51 -24.72
C ILE A 334 2.80 -2.08 -24.91
N ALA A 335 1.48 -1.90 -24.92
CA ALA A 335 0.85 -0.58 -25.03
C ALA A 335 1.23 0.35 -23.87
N VAL A 336 1.28 -0.17 -22.64
CA VAL A 336 1.69 0.60 -21.44
C VAL A 336 3.15 1.04 -21.55
N GLN A 337 4.04 0.17 -22.03
CA GLN A 337 5.45 0.50 -22.23
C GLN A 337 5.62 1.60 -23.29
N MET A 338 4.98 1.46 -24.45
CA MET A 338 5.03 2.47 -25.51
C MET A 338 4.39 3.79 -25.08
N GLY A 339 3.25 3.72 -24.37
CA GLY A 339 2.50 4.89 -23.93
C GLY A 339 3.15 5.68 -22.79
N ALA A 340 4.16 5.12 -22.13
CA ALA A 340 5.00 5.87 -21.19
C ALA A 340 5.83 6.95 -21.90
N GLU A 341 6.19 6.73 -23.17
CA GLU A 341 6.92 7.69 -24.01
C GLU A 341 5.97 8.55 -24.85
N ASP A 342 4.96 7.92 -25.48
CA ASP A 342 3.96 8.60 -26.30
C ASP A 342 2.53 8.17 -25.95
N PRO A 343 1.82 8.93 -25.10
CA PRO A 343 0.43 8.64 -24.75
C PRO A 343 -0.55 8.59 -25.94
N ALA A 344 -0.20 9.15 -27.11
CA ALA A 344 -1.08 9.11 -28.29
C ALA A 344 -1.23 7.68 -28.86
N VAL A 345 -0.27 6.79 -28.57
CA VAL A 345 -0.26 5.39 -29.04
C VAL A 345 -1.46 4.61 -28.51
N TYR A 346 -1.94 4.89 -27.28
CA TYR A 346 -3.09 4.19 -26.70
C TYR A 346 -4.33 4.24 -27.59
N GLY A 347 -4.57 5.37 -28.25
CA GLY A 347 -5.73 5.54 -29.13
C GLY A 347 -5.66 4.66 -30.39
N GLN A 348 -4.46 4.47 -30.95
CA GLN A 348 -4.23 3.65 -32.14
C GLN A 348 -4.36 2.16 -31.82
N ILE A 349 -3.79 1.73 -30.68
CA ILE A 349 -3.88 0.35 -30.20
C ILE A 349 -5.32 0.00 -29.85
N LEU A 350 -6.05 0.92 -29.19
CA LEU A 350 -7.47 0.76 -28.89
C LEU A 350 -8.30 0.51 -30.15
N GLU A 351 -8.05 1.27 -31.22
CA GLU A 351 -8.77 1.10 -32.49
C GLU A 351 -8.50 -0.28 -33.11
N ARG A 352 -7.24 -0.71 -33.15
CA ARG A 352 -6.86 -2.01 -33.71
C ARG A 352 -7.41 -3.17 -32.87
N LEU A 353 -7.26 -3.13 -31.55
CA LEU A 353 -7.81 -4.15 -30.65
C LEU A 353 -9.34 -4.16 -30.68
N GLY A 354 -9.98 -2.99 -30.79
CA GLY A 354 -11.43 -2.86 -30.93
C GLY A 354 -12.00 -3.50 -32.19
N SER A 355 -11.19 -3.68 -33.24
CA SER A 355 -11.62 -4.34 -34.48
C SER A 355 -11.98 -5.83 -34.30
N TYR A 356 -11.53 -6.46 -33.21
CA TYR A 356 -11.89 -7.83 -32.86
C TYR A 356 -13.21 -7.93 -32.09
N GLU A 357 -13.71 -6.84 -31.51
CA GLU A 357 -14.94 -6.84 -30.71
C GLU A 357 -16.16 -7.36 -31.49
N PRO A 358 -16.40 -6.99 -32.76
CA PRO A 358 -17.50 -7.56 -33.54
C PRO A 358 -17.37 -9.06 -33.86
N LYS A 359 -16.18 -9.65 -33.70
CA LYS A 359 -15.92 -11.07 -33.97
C LYS A 359 -16.33 -11.98 -32.81
N VAL A 360 -16.54 -11.42 -31.61
CA VAL A 360 -16.95 -12.15 -30.40
C VAL A 360 -18.42 -11.86 -30.06
N ARG A 361 -19.09 -12.83 -29.44
CA ARG A 361 -20.48 -12.64 -29.01
C ARG A 361 -20.54 -11.73 -27.78
N GLN A 362 -21.25 -10.61 -27.87
CA GLN A 362 -21.44 -9.69 -26.74
C GLN A 362 -21.94 -10.41 -25.49
N GLY A 363 -21.32 -10.11 -24.34
CA GLY A 363 -21.64 -10.70 -23.03
C GLY A 363 -21.05 -12.09 -22.77
N SER A 364 -20.44 -12.75 -23.77
CA SER A 364 -19.71 -14.00 -23.58
C SER A 364 -18.43 -13.81 -22.76
N GLU A 365 -17.86 -14.89 -22.22
CA GLU A 365 -16.58 -14.83 -21.51
C GLU A 365 -15.44 -14.34 -22.40
N GLU A 366 -15.39 -14.72 -23.69
CA GLU A 366 -14.43 -14.16 -24.65
C GLU A 366 -14.57 -12.65 -24.79
N TRP A 367 -15.81 -12.16 -24.93
CA TRP A 367 -16.05 -10.72 -25.03
C TRP A 367 -15.64 -10.00 -23.74
N GLN A 368 -15.88 -10.59 -22.57
CA GLN A 368 -15.42 -10.02 -21.30
C GLN A 368 -13.88 -9.97 -21.21
N SER A 369 -13.19 -11.03 -21.67
CA SER A 369 -11.72 -11.08 -21.74
C SER A 369 -11.14 -9.97 -22.62
N LEU A 370 -11.81 -9.61 -23.72
CA LEU A 370 -11.41 -8.49 -24.58
C LEU A 370 -11.84 -7.13 -23.99
N ALA A 371 -13.07 -7.03 -23.49
CA ALA A 371 -13.70 -5.78 -23.08
C ALA A 371 -12.99 -5.12 -21.90
N VAL A 372 -12.40 -5.90 -20.98
CA VAL A 372 -11.63 -5.33 -19.86
C VAL A 372 -10.41 -4.55 -20.34
N TYR A 373 -9.67 -5.05 -21.34
CA TYR A 373 -8.50 -4.36 -21.89
C TYR A 373 -8.89 -3.20 -22.83
N LEU A 374 -9.99 -3.33 -23.57
CA LEU A 374 -10.55 -2.20 -24.33
C LEU A 374 -10.93 -1.04 -23.39
N ALA A 375 -11.59 -1.33 -22.27
CA ALA A 375 -11.93 -0.32 -21.26
C ALA A 375 -10.67 0.31 -20.65
N ALA A 376 -9.64 -0.51 -20.36
CA ALA A 376 -8.38 -0.02 -19.83
C ALA A 376 -7.66 0.93 -20.81
N LEU A 377 -7.63 0.60 -22.10
CA LEU A 377 -7.08 1.46 -23.15
C LEU A 377 -7.94 2.71 -23.40
N GLU A 378 -9.27 2.60 -23.26
CA GLU A 378 -10.17 3.76 -23.30
C GLU A 378 -9.79 4.77 -22.21
N VAL A 379 -9.56 4.33 -20.96
CA VAL A 379 -9.07 5.22 -19.89
C VAL A 379 -7.72 5.82 -20.23
N LYS A 380 -6.73 5.00 -20.62
CA LYS A 380 -5.37 5.49 -20.95
C LYS A 380 -5.39 6.49 -22.11
N SER A 381 -6.37 6.38 -23.00
CA SER A 381 -6.63 7.33 -24.10
C SER A 381 -7.47 8.57 -23.70
N GLY A 382 -7.78 8.75 -22.41
CA GLY A 382 -8.61 9.86 -21.91
C GLY A 382 -10.11 9.73 -22.18
N LYS A 383 -10.59 8.55 -22.58
CA LYS A 383 -12.01 8.25 -22.89
C LYS A 383 -12.75 7.62 -21.70
N THR A 384 -12.63 8.23 -20.52
CA THR A 384 -13.12 7.68 -19.24
C THR A 384 -14.62 7.34 -19.24
N GLU A 385 -15.48 8.14 -19.87
CA GLU A 385 -16.93 7.82 -19.92
C GLU A 385 -17.25 6.59 -20.78
N ALA A 386 -16.49 6.36 -21.86
CA ALA A 386 -16.63 5.14 -22.67
C ALA A 386 -16.21 3.91 -21.87
N ALA A 387 -15.05 4.00 -21.20
CA ALA A 387 -14.55 2.96 -20.32
C ALA A 387 -15.54 2.63 -19.19
N LEU A 388 -16.10 3.66 -18.56
CA LEU A 388 -17.08 3.49 -17.50
C LEU A 388 -18.35 2.79 -18.00
N ALA A 389 -18.88 3.18 -19.16
CA ALA A 389 -20.03 2.50 -19.75
C ALA A 389 -19.72 1.03 -20.05
N ARG A 390 -18.52 0.76 -20.55
CA ARG A 390 -18.03 -0.59 -20.84
C ARG A 390 -17.90 -1.42 -19.57
N TYR A 391 -17.16 -0.98 -18.55
CA TYR A 391 -17.01 -1.69 -17.28
C TYR A 391 -18.35 -2.01 -16.62
N ARG A 392 -19.29 -1.04 -16.61
CA ARG A 392 -20.63 -1.25 -16.02
C ARG A 392 -21.43 -2.35 -16.70
N SER A 393 -21.22 -2.60 -17.99
CA SER A 393 -21.98 -3.59 -18.75
C SER A 393 -21.67 -5.06 -18.39
N PHE A 394 -20.62 -5.30 -17.60
CA PHE A 394 -20.24 -6.63 -17.10
C PHE A 394 -19.68 -6.61 -15.67
N ALA A 395 -20.04 -5.59 -14.89
CA ALA A 395 -19.61 -5.44 -13.49
C ALA A 395 -20.15 -6.55 -12.57
N ASP A 396 -21.26 -7.18 -12.93
CA ASP A 396 -21.83 -8.35 -12.24
C ASP A 396 -21.11 -9.67 -12.59
N LYS A 397 -20.22 -9.66 -13.58
CA LYS A 397 -19.52 -10.85 -14.07
C LYS A 397 -18.04 -10.90 -13.70
N LYS A 398 -17.38 -9.75 -13.57
CA LYS A 398 -15.94 -9.65 -13.30
C LYS A 398 -15.66 -8.64 -12.19
N THR A 399 -14.82 -9.04 -11.23
CA THR A 399 -14.43 -8.20 -10.09
C THR A 399 -13.67 -6.96 -10.54
N GLU A 400 -12.77 -7.08 -11.53
CA GLU A 400 -12.02 -5.95 -12.08
C GLU A 400 -12.93 -4.91 -12.75
N ALA A 401 -14.00 -5.38 -13.41
CA ALA A 401 -14.97 -4.49 -14.04
C ALA A 401 -15.76 -3.71 -13.00
N LEU A 402 -16.22 -4.37 -11.93
CA LEU A 402 -16.88 -3.70 -10.81
C LEU A 402 -15.93 -2.68 -10.13
N LEU A 403 -14.71 -3.12 -9.82
CA LEU A 403 -13.70 -2.32 -9.14
C LEU A 403 -13.38 -1.05 -9.95
N ASN A 404 -13.08 -1.19 -11.25
CA ASN A 404 -12.81 -0.06 -12.13
C ASN A 404 -14.03 0.85 -12.29
N ALA A 405 -15.24 0.30 -12.48
CA ALA A 405 -16.45 1.10 -12.63
C ALA A 405 -16.68 1.99 -11.40
N VAL A 406 -16.56 1.42 -10.20
CA VAL A 406 -16.71 2.16 -8.95
C VAL A 406 -15.59 3.19 -8.80
N TYR A 407 -14.33 2.82 -9.06
CA TYR A 407 -13.20 3.75 -9.00
C TYR A 407 -13.40 4.99 -9.87
N TYR A 408 -13.71 4.81 -11.17
CA TYR A 408 -13.89 5.96 -12.05
C TYR A 408 -15.15 6.78 -11.75
N LEU A 409 -16.18 6.19 -11.14
CA LEU A 409 -17.30 6.95 -10.58
C LEU A 409 -16.86 7.80 -9.38
N VAL A 410 -16.01 7.28 -8.50
CA VAL A 410 -15.47 8.05 -7.37
C VAL A 410 -14.58 9.19 -7.87
N GLU A 411 -13.63 8.90 -8.76
CA GLU A 411 -12.70 9.89 -9.33
C GLU A 411 -13.42 11.04 -10.05
N THR A 412 -14.57 10.76 -10.68
CA THR A 412 -15.41 11.76 -11.34
C THR A 412 -16.48 12.37 -10.42
N ASN A 413 -16.36 12.18 -9.09
CA ASN A 413 -17.24 12.72 -8.05
C ASN A 413 -18.72 12.30 -8.20
N ARG A 414 -18.97 11.06 -8.62
CA ARG A 414 -20.29 10.44 -8.85
C ARG A 414 -20.60 9.33 -7.82
N LEU A 415 -20.37 9.62 -6.54
CA LEU A 415 -20.58 8.67 -5.43
C LEU A 415 -22.00 8.08 -5.40
N ASP A 416 -23.03 8.89 -5.68
CA ASP A 416 -24.43 8.42 -5.72
C ASP A 416 -24.65 7.33 -6.78
N GLU A 417 -23.94 7.39 -7.91
CA GLU A 417 -24.05 6.38 -8.96
C GLU A 417 -23.27 5.11 -8.60
N ALA A 418 -22.13 5.25 -7.92
CA ALA A 418 -21.36 4.11 -7.42
C ALA A 418 -22.17 3.30 -6.40
N GLU A 419 -22.82 3.97 -5.44
CA GLU A 419 -23.70 3.30 -4.46
C GLU A 419 -24.89 2.60 -5.14
N LYS A 420 -25.50 3.24 -6.15
CA LYS A 420 -26.59 2.63 -6.93
C LYS A 420 -26.13 1.40 -7.71
N LEU A 421 -24.92 1.42 -8.27
CA LEU A 421 -24.36 0.26 -8.97
C LEU A 421 -24.19 -0.93 -8.02
N LEU A 422 -23.60 -0.68 -6.85
CA LEU A 422 -23.35 -1.71 -5.83
C LEU A 422 -24.64 -2.28 -5.22
N ALA A 423 -25.68 -1.45 -5.08
CA ALA A 423 -26.98 -1.87 -4.56
C ALA A 423 -27.91 -2.50 -5.61
N SER A 424 -27.42 -2.74 -6.83
CA SER A 424 -28.25 -3.25 -7.92
C SER A 424 -28.59 -4.75 -7.72
N PRO A 425 -29.75 -5.21 -8.24
CA PRO A 425 -30.11 -6.63 -8.22
C PRO A 425 -29.06 -7.50 -8.94
N ASP A 426 -28.48 -6.99 -10.03
CA ASP A 426 -27.47 -7.72 -10.80
C ASP A 426 -26.23 -8.06 -9.96
N ILE A 427 -25.79 -7.13 -9.10
CA ILE A 427 -24.68 -7.38 -8.16
C ILE A 427 -25.11 -8.32 -7.04
N SER A 428 -26.35 -8.21 -6.57
CA SER A 428 -26.88 -9.09 -5.49
C SER A 428 -27.01 -10.54 -5.95
N ASP A 429 -27.26 -10.76 -7.24
CA ASP A 429 -27.40 -12.08 -7.87
C ASP A 429 -26.08 -12.57 -8.53
N ALA A 430 -24.99 -11.80 -8.41
CA ALA A 430 -23.69 -12.12 -8.99
C ALA A 430 -22.97 -13.27 -8.27
N ALA A 431 -21.79 -13.68 -8.77
CA ALA A 431 -20.95 -14.66 -8.10
C ALA A 431 -20.43 -14.14 -6.75
N ASP A 432 -20.16 -15.05 -5.81
CA ASP A 432 -19.73 -14.73 -4.44
C ASP A 432 -18.56 -13.72 -4.38
N ALA A 433 -17.57 -13.85 -5.27
CA ALA A 433 -16.42 -12.92 -5.32
C ALA A 433 -16.84 -11.47 -5.63
N VAL A 434 -17.79 -11.28 -6.55
CA VAL A 434 -18.32 -9.96 -6.90
C VAL A 434 -19.15 -9.40 -5.74
N GLN A 435 -19.95 -10.23 -5.07
CA GLN A 435 -20.73 -9.81 -3.90
C GLN A 435 -19.83 -9.38 -2.73
N GLN A 436 -18.75 -10.14 -2.48
CA GLN A 436 -17.77 -9.83 -1.44
C GLN A 436 -17.07 -8.49 -1.72
N LEU A 437 -16.57 -8.30 -2.94
CA LEU A 437 -15.99 -7.03 -3.36
C LEU A 437 -17.01 -5.89 -3.25
N ALA A 438 -18.25 -6.10 -3.67
CA ALA A 438 -19.29 -5.08 -3.58
C ALA A 438 -19.57 -4.64 -2.14
N GLN A 439 -19.53 -5.57 -1.19
CA GLN A 439 -19.67 -5.29 0.23
C GLN A 439 -18.50 -4.45 0.77
N LEU A 440 -17.26 -4.74 0.35
CA LEU A 440 -16.08 -3.96 0.72
C LEU A 440 -16.14 -2.54 0.12
N LEU A 441 -16.44 -2.44 -1.17
CA LEU A 441 -16.61 -1.15 -1.86
C LEU A 441 -17.70 -0.31 -1.20
N SER A 442 -18.82 -0.91 -0.80
CA SER A 442 -19.90 -0.19 -0.10
C SER A 442 -19.45 0.40 1.25
N GLN A 443 -18.60 -0.32 1.99
CA GLN A 443 -18.01 0.19 3.24
C GLN A 443 -17.05 1.37 2.96
N GLU A 444 -16.25 1.26 1.91
CA GLU A 444 -15.35 2.34 1.51
C GLU A 444 -16.08 3.59 0.99
N LEU A 445 -17.18 3.43 0.23
CA LEU A 445 -18.02 4.56 -0.18
C LEU A 445 -18.62 5.29 1.04
N ALA A 446 -19.04 4.55 2.08
CA ALA A 446 -19.52 5.16 3.32
C ALA A 446 -18.42 5.96 4.06
N VAL A 447 -17.16 5.55 3.94
CA VAL A 447 -16.00 6.31 4.42
C VAL A 447 -15.77 7.56 3.55
N LEU A 448 -15.86 7.44 2.23
CA LEU A 448 -15.72 8.57 1.31
C LEU A 448 -16.82 9.63 1.47
N ARG A 449 -18.03 9.24 1.90
CA ARG A 449 -19.07 10.21 2.26
C ARG A 449 -18.69 11.12 3.43
N GLN A 450 -17.73 10.71 4.27
CA GLN A 450 -17.28 11.46 5.43
C GLN A 450 -16.16 12.47 5.11
N GLN A 451 -15.66 12.53 3.86
CA GLN A 451 -14.59 13.48 3.51
C GLN A 451 -14.89 14.92 3.95
N PRO A 452 -16.08 15.50 3.72
CA PRO A 452 -16.34 16.90 4.11
C PRO A 452 -16.26 17.16 5.62
N SER A 453 -16.73 16.21 6.45
CA SER A 453 -16.61 16.34 7.91
C SER A 453 -15.17 16.22 8.36
N LEU A 454 -14.41 15.25 7.81
CA LEU A 454 -12.99 15.07 8.17
C LEU A 454 -12.12 16.28 7.80
N ILE A 455 -12.38 16.89 6.64
CA ILE A 455 -11.73 18.14 6.22
C ILE A 455 -12.00 19.26 7.23
N THR A 456 -13.25 19.36 7.69
CA THR A 456 -13.66 20.37 8.67
C THR A 456 -13.03 20.14 10.03
N ASP A 457 -13.02 18.90 10.52
CA ASP A 457 -12.47 18.50 11.82
C ASP A 457 -10.95 18.75 11.87
N LEU A 458 -10.22 18.39 10.82
CA LEU A 458 -8.78 18.62 10.75
C LEU A 458 -8.45 20.12 10.61
N ALA A 459 -9.20 20.87 9.81
CA ALA A 459 -9.03 22.32 9.71
C ALA A 459 -9.32 23.02 11.04
N HIS A 460 -10.33 22.56 11.80
CA HIS A 460 -10.63 23.05 13.13
C HIS A 460 -9.48 22.77 14.10
N THR A 461 -8.90 21.56 14.05
CA THR A 461 -7.74 21.16 14.86
C THR A 461 -6.54 22.09 14.62
N PHE A 462 -6.15 22.32 13.37
CA PHE A 462 -5.05 23.25 13.05
C PHE A 462 -5.35 24.67 13.52
N LYS A 463 -6.57 25.17 13.28
CA LYS A 463 -6.98 26.48 13.79
C LYS A 463 -6.87 26.57 15.31
N ARG A 464 -7.18 25.50 16.06
CA ARG A 464 -7.02 25.49 17.52
C ARG A 464 -5.55 25.53 17.94
N MET A 465 -4.67 24.86 17.21
CA MET A 465 -3.22 24.98 17.43
C MET A 465 -2.74 26.40 17.15
N ASP A 466 -3.17 27.01 16.05
CA ASP A 466 -2.79 28.37 15.63
C ASP A 466 -3.30 29.48 16.58
N ASN A 467 -4.25 29.14 17.45
CA ASN A 467 -4.77 30.05 18.47
C ASN A 467 -4.05 29.89 19.83
N LYS A 468 -3.05 29.01 19.94
CA LYS A 468 -2.22 28.88 21.14
C LYS A 468 -1.09 29.90 21.12
N ASP A 469 -0.68 30.35 22.30
CA ASP A 469 0.41 31.32 22.43
C ASP A 469 1.76 30.76 21.93
N GLY A 470 1.92 29.45 22.07
CA GLY A 470 3.03 28.69 21.50
C GLY A 470 2.87 27.21 21.75
N TYR A 471 3.81 26.43 21.20
CA TYR A 471 3.87 24.99 21.40
C TYR A 471 5.32 24.51 21.37
N ILE A 472 5.54 23.31 21.91
CA ILE A 472 6.80 22.58 21.78
C ILE A 472 6.53 21.31 20.98
N ALA A 473 7.20 21.20 19.84
CA ALA A 473 7.23 19.99 19.02
C ALA A 473 8.51 19.20 19.32
N ARG A 474 8.41 17.88 19.47
CA ARG A 474 9.56 16.98 19.61
C ARG A 474 9.51 15.96 18.49
N GLY A 475 10.52 15.96 17.64
CA GLY A 475 10.53 15.19 16.41
C GLY A 475 11.68 14.20 16.32
N GLU A 476 11.41 13.10 15.63
CA GLU A 476 12.38 12.13 15.14
C GLU A 476 12.08 11.86 13.67
N ALA A 477 13.12 11.87 12.84
CA ALA A 477 12.93 11.67 11.40
C ALA A 477 14.16 11.09 10.72
N VAL A 478 13.92 10.50 9.55
CA VAL A 478 14.94 10.10 8.58
C VAL A 478 14.75 10.93 7.33
N LEU A 479 15.75 11.74 6.96
CA LEU A 479 15.75 12.57 5.75
C LEU A 479 16.97 12.20 4.90
N ARG A 480 16.76 11.51 3.77
CA ARG A 480 17.85 11.13 2.84
C ARG A 480 18.96 10.32 3.54
N GLY A 481 18.54 9.48 4.48
CA GLY A 481 19.41 8.68 5.34
C GLY A 481 20.01 9.42 6.55
N PHE A 482 19.81 10.73 6.68
CA PHE A 482 20.16 11.44 7.90
C PHE A 482 19.15 11.09 8.99
N LEU A 483 19.64 10.67 10.16
CA LEU A 483 18.80 10.50 11.34
C LEU A 483 18.75 11.82 12.09
N LEU A 484 17.55 12.30 12.43
CA LEU A 484 17.34 13.55 13.14
C LEU A 484 16.56 13.30 14.43
N LYS A 485 16.93 14.03 15.48
CA LYS A 485 16.13 14.17 16.70
C LYS A 485 16.20 15.61 17.19
N TYR A 486 15.05 16.24 17.33
CA TYR A 486 14.98 17.67 17.62
C TYR A 486 13.83 18.04 18.55
N THR A 487 13.99 19.18 19.19
CA THR A 487 12.95 19.91 19.90
C THR A 487 12.82 21.28 19.24
N GLN A 488 11.61 21.63 18.85
CA GLN A 488 11.26 22.93 18.32
C GLN A 488 10.31 23.65 19.28
N GLU A 489 10.73 24.80 19.77
CA GLU A 489 9.91 25.74 20.53
C GLU A 489 9.37 26.79 19.56
N VAL A 490 8.05 26.94 19.51
CA VAL A 490 7.37 27.89 18.61
C VAL A 490 6.60 28.90 19.43
N ASP A 491 7.07 30.14 19.42
CA ASP A 491 6.35 31.31 19.91
C ASP A 491 5.45 31.83 18.77
N GLN A 492 4.16 31.54 18.85
CA GLN A 492 3.23 31.94 17.80
C GLN A 492 2.91 33.43 17.83
N ARG A 493 2.96 34.06 19.02
CA ARG A 493 2.74 35.50 19.15
C ARG A 493 3.80 36.26 18.39
N GLU A 494 5.07 35.96 18.66
CA GLU A 494 6.20 36.61 17.99
C GLU A 494 6.52 36.03 16.61
N ARG A 495 5.96 34.85 16.28
CA ARG A 495 6.25 34.04 15.09
C ARG A 495 7.74 33.72 14.97
N ILE A 496 8.32 33.31 16.10
CA ILE A 496 9.72 32.91 16.21
C ILE A 496 9.77 31.44 16.61
N GLY A 497 10.58 30.66 15.90
CA GLY A 497 10.91 29.29 16.25
C GLY A 497 12.36 29.16 16.73
N HIS A 498 12.61 28.28 17.69
CA HIS A 498 13.94 27.80 18.07
C HIS A 498 13.96 26.30 17.93
N THR A 499 14.87 25.78 17.12
CA THR A 499 15.09 24.34 16.97
C THR A 499 16.44 23.98 17.56
N SER A 500 16.47 22.94 18.38
CA SER A 500 17.70 22.35 18.89
C SER A 500 17.62 20.83 18.80
N GLY A 501 18.75 20.18 18.56
CA GLY A 501 18.74 18.74 18.37
C GLY A 501 20.09 18.14 18.04
N ILE A 502 20.02 16.93 17.53
CA ILE A 502 21.15 16.18 17.00
C ILE A 502 20.78 15.57 15.66
N PHE A 503 21.77 15.38 14.80
CA PHE A 503 21.64 14.59 13.60
C PHE A 503 22.84 13.69 13.39
N GLN A 504 22.66 12.65 12.58
CA GLN A 504 23.72 11.76 12.14
C GLN A 504 23.68 11.63 10.63
N SER A 505 24.79 11.92 9.95
CA SER A 505 24.91 11.67 8.51
C SER A 505 25.10 10.18 8.23
N PRO A 506 24.62 9.66 7.08
CA PRO A 506 24.80 8.24 6.74
C PRO A 506 26.27 7.81 6.66
N GLN A 507 27.18 8.75 6.42
CA GLN A 507 28.61 8.49 6.24
C GLN A 507 29.42 8.63 7.54
N GLN A 508 28.81 9.06 8.64
CA GLN A 508 29.50 9.30 9.92
C GLN A 508 28.88 8.51 11.07
N LEU A 509 29.74 8.04 11.97
CA LEU A 509 29.35 7.35 13.20
C LEU A 509 29.20 8.31 14.40
N VAL A 510 29.37 9.61 14.17
CA VAL A 510 29.35 10.64 15.22
C VAL A 510 28.08 11.48 15.09
N LEU A 511 27.51 11.86 16.23
CA LEU A 511 26.36 12.74 16.32
C LEU A 511 26.82 14.19 16.25
N ASP A 512 26.22 14.95 15.36
CA ASP A 512 26.40 16.40 15.27
C ASP A 512 25.26 17.12 15.96
N LYS A 513 25.57 18.29 16.52
CA LYS A 513 24.57 19.15 17.15
C LYS A 513 23.90 20.00 16.09
N TRP A 514 22.62 20.24 16.27
CA TRP A 514 21.84 21.17 15.46
C TRP A 514 21.25 22.24 16.35
N GLU A 515 21.37 23.50 15.94
CA GLU A 515 20.73 24.64 16.59
C GLU A 515 20.39 25.70 15.55
N SER A 516 19.12 26.12 15.52
CA SER A 516 18.66 27.15 14.59
C SER A 516 17.51 27.99 15.14
N TYR A 517 17.36 29.20 14.59
CA TYR A 517 16.26 30.11 14.87
C TYR A 517 15.58 30.55 13.57
N THR A 518 14.25 30.61 13.59
CA THR A 518 13.44 31.04 12.45
C THR A 518 12.59 32.24 12.84
N ASP A 519 12.77 33.38 12.17
CA ASP A 519 11.95 34.59 12.29
C ASP A 519 11.01 34.69 11.09
N LEU A 520 9.76 34.25 11.24
CA LEU A 520 8.79 34.26 10.15
C LEU A 520 8.29 35.67 9.80
N ARG A 521 8.33 36.62 10.75
CA ARG A 521 7.96 38.02 10.47
C ARG A 521 8.98 38.69 9.56
N LYS A 522 10.27 38.41 9.78
CA LYS A 522 11.37 38.95 8.96
C LYS A 522 11.76 38.06 7.79
N LYS A 523 11.21 36.83 7.70
CA LYS A 523 11.60 35.79 6.74
C LYS A 523 13.10 35.48 6.80
N LEU A 524 13.62 35.29 8.01
CA LEU A 524 15.04 35.01 8.24
C LEU A 524 15.22 33.68 8.97
N HIS A 525 16.24 32.94 8.59
CA HIS A 525 16.70 31.75 9.27
C HIS A 525 18.14 31.95 9.73
N TYR A 526 18.44 31.48 10.92
CA TYR A 526 19.75 31.53 11.55
C TYR A 526 20.14 30.11 11.95
N GLU A 527 21.25 29.61 11.46
CA GLU A 527 21.73 28.26 11.77
C GLU A 527 23.14 28.32 12.35
N ARG A 528 23.43 27.48 13.33
CA ARG A 528 24.74 27.44 13.96
C ARG A 528 25.64 26.44 13.25
N ASP A 529 26.72 26.93 12.66
CA ASP A 529 27.85 26.08 12.26
C ASP A 529 28.62 25.71 13.54
N VAL A 530 28.42 24.48 14.01
CA VAL A 530 28.99 23.99 15.27
C VAL A 530 30.51 23.82 15.18
N GLU A 531 31.03 23.45 14.01
CA GLU A 531 32.47 23.25 13.79
C GLU A 531 33.22 24.58 13.83
N ARG A 532 32.67 25.60 13.17
CA ARG A 532 33.27 26.95 13.11
C ARG A 532 32.90 27.82 14.30
N GLY A 533 31.85 27.47 15.03
CA GLY A 533 31.32 28.25 16.14
C GLY A 533 30.72 29.59 15.72
N VAL A 534 30.24 29.69 14.48
CA VAL A 534 29.62 30.91 13.93
C VAL A 534 28.15 30.66 13.61
N TRP A 535 27.39 31.75 13.49
CA TRP A 535 26.04 31.69 12.98
C TRP A 535 26.06 32.00 11.49
N GLU A 536 25.22 31.31 10.73
CA GLU A 536 24.95 31.58 9.33
C GLU A 536 23.53 32.12 9.23
N LYS A 537 23.31 33.11 8.36
CA LYS A 537 22.00 33.73 8.16
C LYS A 537 21.56 33.59 6.71
N SER A 538 20.39 33.00 6.52
CA SER A 538 19.74 32.88 5.23
C SER A 538 18.36 33.53 5.24
N SER A 539 17.86 33.90 4.05
CA SER A 539 16.47 34.30 3.88
C SER A 539 15.60 33.06 3.71
N ILE A 540 14.44 33.04 4.34
CA ILE A 540 13.39 32.06 4.05
C ILE A 540 12.85 32.39 2.66
N GLY A 541 13.30 31.61 1.68
CA GLY A 541 13.02 31.80 0.25
C GLY A 541 11.91 30.87 -0.25
N GLU A 542 11.99 30.52 -1.54
CA GLU A 542 11.17 29.46 -2.13
C GLU A 542 11.54 28.10 -1.52
N ALA A 543 10.52 27.24 -1.38
CA ALA A 543 10.64 25.88 -0.86
C ALA A 543 11.74 25.09 -1.60
N ASP A 544 12.55 24.39 -0.82
CA ASP A 544 13.61 23.52 -1.38
C ASP A 544 13.00 22.26 -1.99
N PHE A 545 11.92 21.76 -1.37
CA PHE A 545 11.25 20.52 -1.71
C PHE A 545 9.71 20.67 -1.71
N LEU A 546 9.02 19.68 -2.29
CA LEU A 546 7.56 19.71 -2.41
C LEU A 546 6.89 19.63 -1.03
N TYR A 547 7.39 18.78 -0.13
CA TYR A 547 6.83 18.60 1.22
C TYR A 547 6.81 19.88 2.05
N GLU A 548 7.61 20.89 1.72
CA GLU A 548 7.63 22.18 2.40
C GLU A 548 6.50 23.10 1.92
N TRP A 549 6.08 22.94 0.65
CA TRP A 549 5.02 23.73 0.06
C TRP A 549 3.62 23.19 0.40
N VAL A 550 3.43 21.87 0.41
CA VAL A 550 2.09 21.28 0.64
C VAL A 550 1.42 21.75 1.94
N PRO A 551 2.15 21.90 3.08
CA PRO A 551 1.58 22.45 4.31
C PRO A 551 1.14 23.91 4.23
N GLU A 552 1.57 24.69 3.22
CA GLU A 552 1.09 26.06 3.00
C GLU A 552 -0.37 26.10 2.54
N LEU A 553 -0.87 24.99 1.97
CA LEU A 553 -2.27 24.85 1.58
C LEU A 553 -3.14 24.48 2.78
N SER A 554 -4.31 25.10 2.86
CA SER A 554 -5.35 24.67 3.79
C SER A 554 -5.82 23.25 3.49
N VAL A 555 -6.36 22.56 4.50
CA VAL A 555 -6.92 21.20 4.36
C VAL A 555 -7.95 21.12 3.22
N ALA A 556 -8.77 22.16 3.07
CA ALA A 556 -9.76 22.26 2.00
C ALA A 556 -9.12 22.44 0.61
N GLU A 557 -8.04 23.21 0.51
CA GLU A 557 -7.26 23.34 -0.73
C GLU A 557 -6.56 22.03 -1.09
N ARG A 558 -5.99 21.30 -0.12
CA ARG A 558 -5.41 19.98 -0.36
C ARG A 558 -6.46 19.00 -0.88
N ALA A 559 -7.65 18.96 -0.28
CA ALA A 559 -8.73 18.11 -0.75
C ALA A 559 -9.18 18.48 -2.18
N LYS A 560 -9.34 19.79 -2.46
CA LYS A 560 -9.89 20.27 -3.73
C LYS A 560 -8.89 20.24 -4.88
N LEU A 561 -7.64 20.66 -4.63
CA LEU A 561 -6.62 20.86 -5.66
C LEU A 561 -5.72 19.64 -5.81
N LEU A 562 -5.42 18.95 -4.71
CA LEU A 562 -4.51 17.82 -4.69
C LEU A 562 -5.24 16.48 -4.56
N HIS A 563 -6.58 16.49 -4.56
CA HIS A 563 -7.40 15.29 -4.39
C HIS A 563 -7.06 14.52 -3.10
N ALA A 564 -6.65 15.25 -2.04
CA ALA A 564 -6.30 14.64 -0.77
C ALA A 564 -7.50 13.89 -0.19
N ARG A 565 -7.25 12.63 0.21
CA ARG A 565 -8.23 11.73 0.80
C ARG A 565 -7.91 11.51 2.27
N TYR A 566 -8.94 11.48 3.10
CA TYR A 566 -8.85 11.34 4.55
C TYR A 566 -9.55 10.08 5.05
N PHE A 567 -9.02 9.44 6.09
CA PHE A 567 -9.67 8.34 6.78
C PHE A 567 -9.44 8.46 8.28
N LYS A 568 -10.51 8.27 9.06
CA LYS A 568 -10.46 8.37 10.51
C LYS A 568 -10.56 6.99 11.17
N GLN A 569 -9.61 6.73 12.06
CA GLN A 569 -9.60 5.57 12.94
C GLN A 569 -9.54 6.05 14.37
N SER A 570 -10.28 5.39 15.25
CA SER A 570 -10.32 5.78 16.65
C SER A 570 -10.40 4.59 17.59
N LEU A 571 -9.65 4.68 18.69
CA LEU A 571 -9.70 3.75 19.81
C LEU A 571 -9.31 4.50 21.09
N GLY A 572 -10.26 4.63 22.02
CA GLY A 572 -10.02 5.31 23.29
C GLY A 572 -9.87 6.82 23.13
N ARG A 573 -8.70 7.36 23.50
CA ARG A 573 -8.45 8.80 23.71
C ARG A 573 -8.24 9.61 22.41
N TYR A 574 -7.84 8.97 21.33
CA TYR A 574 -7.41 9.66 20.12
C TYR A 574 -8.31 9.36 18.92
N ASP A 575 -8.56 10.40 18.14
CA ASP A 575 -8.98 10.30 16.74
C ASP A 575 -7.73 10.42 15.86
N VAL A 576 -7.51 9.44 15.01
CA VAL A 576 -6.37 9.41 14.07
C VAL A 576 -6.89 9.64 12.66
N ILE A 577 -6.55 10.79 12.07
CA ILE A 577 -6.87 11.11 10.68
C ILE A 577 -5.64 10.82 9.83
N THR A 578 -5.78 9.86 8.93
CA THR A 578 -4.80 9.54 7.89
C THR A 578 -5.15 10.32 6.62
N GLU A 579 -4.17 10.99 6.03
CA GLU A 579 -4.28 11.76 4.77
C GLU A 579 -3.36 11.11 3.72
N TRP A 580 -3.92 10.82 2.56
CA TRP A 580 -3.18 10.43 1.36
C TRP A 580 -3.36 11.52 0.31
N ILE A 581 -2.25 11.95 -0.29
CA ILE A 581 -2.29 12.85 -1.43
C ILE A 581 -1.77 12.11 -2.66
N PRO A 582 -2.60 11.87 -3.68
CA PRO A 582 -2.18 11.14 -4.87
C PRO A 582 -0.99 11.79 -5.57
N GLY A 583 0.05 11.01 -5.81
CA GLY A 583 1.27 11.45 -6.49
C GLY A 583 1.02 12.11 -7.85
N PRO A 584 0.19 11.52 -8.76
CA PRO A 584 -0.13 12.15 -10.03
C PRO A 584 -0.81 13.52 -9.89
N ALA A 585 -1.70 13.69 -8.91
CA ALA A 585 -2.37 14.97 -8.66
C ALA A 585 -1.37 16.03 -8.19
N LEU A 586 -0.40 15.66 -7.34
CA LEU A 586 0.70 16.54 -6.94
C LEU A 586 1.56 16.95 -8.13
N VAL A 587 2.02 16.00 -8.94
CA VAL A 587 2.86 16.26 -10.13
C VAL A 587 2.16 17.22 -11.09
N GLU A 588 0.88 16.96 -11.39
CA GLU A 588 0.09 17.82 -12.28
C GLU A 588 -0.08 19.24 -11.71
N GLN A 589 -0.38 19.36 -10.41
CA GLN A 589 -0.56 20.65 -9.76
C GLN A 589 0.74 21.50 -9.76
N VAL A 590 1.90 20.87 -9.66
CA VAL A 590 3.20 21.55 -9.61
C VAL A 590 3.97 21.54 -10.93
N LYS A 591 3.39 21.08 -12.05
CA LYS A 591 4.07 20.98 -13.35
C LYS A 591 4.74 22.26 -13.85
N ASN A 592 4.20 23.42 -13.46
CA ASN A 592 4.69 24.75 -13.82
C ASN A 592 5.49 25.43 -12.70
N ARG A 593 5.71 24.74 -11.58
CA ARG A 593 6.53 25.21 -10.45
C ARG A 593 7.88 24.49 -10.49
N SER A 594 8.93 25.21 -10.10
CA SER A 594 10.23 24.63 -9.77
C SER A 594 10.49 24.84 -8.29
N PHE A 595 11.14 23.86 -7.67
CA PHE A 595 11.72 23.97 -6.33
C PHE A 595 13.24 24.14 -6.48
N LYS A 596 13.97 24.42 -5.38
CA LYS A 596 15.45 24.49 -5.48
C LYS A 596 16.05 23.14 -5.88
N ALA A 597 15.41 22.04 -5.49
CA ALA A 597 15.77 20.69 -5.92
C ALA A 597 15.50 20.42 -7.42
N GLY A 598 14.68 21.23 -8.11
CA GLY A 598 14.32 21.05 -9.51
C GLY A 598 12.81 20.96 -9.73
N LYS A 599 12.40 20.40 -10.87
CA LYS A 599 10.99 20.08 -11.15
C LYS A 599 10.66 18.68 -10.66
N VAL A 600 9.49 18.53 -10.05
CA VAL A 600 9.00 17.23 -9.61
C VAL A 600 8.69 16.36 -10.84
N LYS A 601 9.32 15.18 -10.90
CA LYS A 601 9.11 14.16 -11.93
C LYS A 601 8.08 13.13 -11.47
N GLN A 602 8.19 12.66 -10.23
CA GLN A 602 7.33 11.62 -9.69
C GLN A 602 7.24 11.73 -8.17
N ILE A 603 6.08 11.40 -7.61
CA ILE A 603 5.83 11.32 -6.17
C ILE A 603 5.28 9.91 -5.88
N PRO A 604 6.13 8.95 -5.48
CA PRO A 604 5.66 7.60 -5.14
C PRO A 604 4.77 7.57 -3.88
N VAL A 605 5.09 8.39 -2.88
CA VAL A 605 4.39 8.40 -1.59
C VAL A 605 4.27 9.83 -1.08
N PHE A 606 3.06 10.24 -0.70
CA PHE A 606 2.85 11.48 0.06
C PHE A 606 1.72 11.30 1.08
N MET A 607 2.11 11.11 2.33
CA MET A 607 1.24 10.57 3.37
C MET A 607 1.43 11.30 4.71
N ASN A 608 0.31 11.64 5.37
CA ASN A 608 0.31 12.26 6.70
C ASN A 608 -0.67 11.56 7.64
N LYS A 609 -0.35 11.57 8.93
CA LYS A 609 -1.21 11.10 10.02
C LYS A 609 -1.26 12.14 11.11
N TYR A 610 -2.47 12.42 11.57
CA TYR A 610 -2.76 13.42 12.59
C TYR A 610 -3.46 12.74 13.75
N TYR A 611 -2.83 12.77 14.92
CA TYR A 611 -3.36 12.18 16.15
C TYR A 611 -3.95 13.31 16.99
N ILE A 612 -5.26 13.25 17.19
CA ILE A 612 -6.06 14.33 17.78
C ILE A 612 -6.62 13.83 19.09
N ASP A 613 -6.34 14.53 20.17
CA ASP A 613 -6.89 14.23 21.50
C ASP A 613 -8.38 14.62 21.54
N ARG A 614 -9.25 13.65 21.82
CA ARG A 614 -10.71 13.81 21.78
C ARG A 614 -11.27 14.77 22.82
N ASP A 615 -10.57 14.96 23.93
CA ASP A 615 -11.02 15.86 25.00
C ASP A 615 -10.67 17.32 24.68
N THR A 616 -9.58 17.54 23.95
CA THR A 616 -9.02 18.87 23.72
C THR A 616 -9.06 19.35 22.28
N ASP A 617 -9.39 18.49 21.31
CA ASP A 617 -9.26 18.70 19.84
C ASP A 617 -7.91 19.30 19.43
N LEU A 618 -6.85 18.99 20.18
CA LEU A 618 -5.50 19.41 19.85
C LEU A 618 -4.76 18.27 19.17
N LEU A 619 -3.97 18.60 18.16
CA LEU A 619 -3.00 17.68 17.58
C LEU A 619 -1.95 17.37 18.64
N VAL A 620 -1.81 16.09 19.00
CA VAL A 620 -0.79 15.63 19.95
C VAL A 620 0.38 14.95 19.27
N GLN A 621 0.17 14.43 18.07
CA GLN A 621 1.22 13.81 17.28
C GLN A 621 0.92 13.97 15.79
N ARG A 622 1.97 14.06 14.98
CA ARG A 622 1.95 13.94 13.53
C ARG A 622 2.95 12.88 13.11
N VAL A 623 2.60 12.09 12.11
CA VAL A 623 3.51 11.16 11.43
C VAL A 623 3.44 11.45 9.94
N TRP A 624 4.57 11.35 9.24
CA TRP A 624 4.61 11.55 7.80
C TRP A 624 5.55 10.57 7.10
N ARG A 625 5.28 10.35 5.81
CA ARG A 625 6.17 9.66 4.88
C ARG A 625 6.03 10.27 3.50
N TYR A 626 7.15 10.73 2.96
CA TYR A 626 7.25 11.36 1.64
C TYR A 626 8.36 10.71 0.84
N GLU A 627 8.08 10.50 -0.43
CA GLU A 627 9.06 10.12 -1.44
C GLU A 627 8.89 11.05 -2.65
N GLU A 628 9.96 11.76 -3.01
CA GLU A 628 9.95 12.76 -4.08
C GLU A 628 11.12 12.52 -5.03
N ILE A 629 10.84 12.53 -6.33
CA ILE A 629 11.83 12.35 -7.39
C ILE A 629 11.79 13.57 -8.31
N TYR A 630 12.95 14.19 -8.51
CA TYR A 630 13.11 15.39 -9.34
C TYR A 630 13.79 15.10 -10.68
N ASP A 631 13.64 16.01 -11.64
CA ASP A 631 14.31 15.99 -12.94
C ASP A 631 15.84 16.13 -12.87
N THR A 632 16.35 16.63 -11.74
CA THR A 632 17.77 16.72 -11.39
C THR A 632 18.36 15.40 -10.88
N GLU A 633 17.59 14.32 -10.87
CA GLU A 633 17.91 13.03 -10.23
C GLU A 633 17.97 13.10 -8.70
N GLU A 634 17.55 14.21 -8.11
CA GLU A 634 17.39 14.33 -6.66
C GLU A 634 16.27 13.40 -6.17
N TYR A 635 16.62 12.49 -5.26
CA TYR A 635 15.66 11.65 -4.53
C TYR A 635 15.57 12.09 -3.08
N VAL A 636 14.34 12.30 -2.61
CA VAL A 636 14.01 12.64 -1.22
C VAL A 636 13.19 11.50 -0.64
N ALA A 637 13.75 10.80 0.34
CA ALA A 637 13.01 9.94 1.24
C ALA A 637 12.95 10.63 2.60
N PHE A 638 11.77 11.03 3.03
CA PHE A 638 11.56 11.74 4.29
C PHE A 638 10.42 11.10 5.09
N ALA A 639 10.76 10.47 6.20
CA ALA A 639 9.79 9.88 7.12
C ALA A 639 10.07 10.38 8.53
N GLY A 640 9.04 10.50 9.35
CA GLY A 640 9.23 10.95 10.71
C GLY A 640 7.95 11.07 11.52
N LYS A 641 8.13 11.42 12.78
CA LYS A 641 7.07 11.70 13.73
C LYS A 641 7.41 12.93 14.56
N GLU A 642 6.38 13.68 14.93
CA GLU A 642 6.46 14.79 15.88
C GLU A 642 5.38 14.64 16.93
N THR A 643 5.72 14.92 18.18
CA THR A 643 4.76 15.04 19.29
C THR A 643 4.66 16.49 19.72
N TYR A 644 3.45 16.94 20.05
CA TYR A 644 3.17 18.34 20.40
C TYR A 644 2.74 18.46 21.85
N SER A 645 3.23 19.52 22.50
CA SER A 645 2.81 19.92 23.83
C SER A 645 2.53 21.43 23.85
N PHE A 646 1.50 21.82 24.60
CA PHE A 646 1.01 23.20 24.64
C PHE A 646 1.14 23.76 26.06
N PRO A 647 2.37 24.10 26.52
CA PRO A 647 2.56 24.76 27.80
C PRO A 647 1.92 26.16 27.79
N TYR A 648 1.70 26.72 28.98
CA TYR A 648 1.01 28.00 29.14
C TYR A 648 1.75 29.17 28.48
N GLU A 649 3.08 29.20 28.56
CA GLU A 649 3.92 30.23 27.93
C GLU A 649 5.11 29.56 27.22
N VAL A 650 5.28 29.87 25.93
CA VAL A 650 6.51 29.62 25.16
C VAL A 650 7.00 30.99 24.70
N HIS A 651 8.22 31.34 25.09
CA HIS A 651 8.83 32.63 24.75
C HIS A 651 10.18 32.39 24.11
N VAL A 652 10.24 32.64 22.80
CA VAL A 652 11.47 32.44 22.03
C VAL A 652 12.06 33.79 21.65
N ARG A 653 13.31 34.02 22.04
CA ARG A 653 14.08 35.19 21.64
C ARG A 653 15.34 34.77 20.91
N ILE A 654 15.56 35.36 19.73
CA ILE A 654 16.80 35.17 18.97
C ILE A 654 17.94 35.87 19.70
N PRO A 655 19.01 35.14 20.09
CA PRO A 655 20.15 35.73 20.78
C PRO A 655 20.85 36.80 19.95
N ASP A 656 21.39 37.82 20.63
CA ASP A 656 22.19 38.88 20.00
C ASP A 656 23.41 38.31 19.24
N GLU A 657 24.01 37.23 19.75
CA GLU A 657 25.11 36.53 19.11
C GLU A 657 24.71 35.89 17.78
N ALA A 658 23.49 35.37 17.66
CA ALA A 658 22.98 34.82 16.41
C ALA A 658 22.75 35.93 15.38
N VAL A 659 22.24 37.09 15.81
CA VAL A 659 21.98 38.23 14.92
C VAL A 659 23.28 38.91 14.47
N LYS A 660 24.24 39.10 15.38
CA LYS A 660 25.50 39.85 15.14
C LYS A 660 26.62 38.97 14.59
N GLY A 661 26.67 37.70 15.00
CA GLY A 661 27.65 36.71 14.57
C GLY A 661 27.29 36.02 13.26
N ALA A 662 26.11 36.30 12.71
CA ALA A 662 25.65 35.80 11.43
C ALA A 662 26.54 36.25 10.25
N THR A 663 27.28 35.33 9.64
CA THR A 663 27.86 35.52 8.32
C THR A 663 26.82 35.28 7.23
N ARG A 664 26.99 35.96 6.09
CA ARG A 664 26.03 36.00 4.99
C ARG A 664 26.29 34.94 3.95
#